data_AF-A0A1I7XXE8-F1
#
_entry.id   AF-A0A1I7XXE8-F1
#
_cell.length_a   1.000
_cell.length_b   1.000
_cell.length_c   1.000
_cell.angle_alpha   90.00
_cell.angle_beta   90.00
_cell.angle_gamma   90.00
#
_symmetry.space_group_name_H-M   'P 1'
#
loop_
_entity.id
_entity.type
_entity.pdbx_description
1 polymer ?
#
loop_
_entity_poly.entity_id
_entity_poly.type
_entity_poly.pdbx_seq_one_letter_code
_entity_poly.pdbx_strand_id
1 'polypeptide(L)'
;MSGSGKTRNFFRVSGSGFGFRVRVPETFGFGFGFRFGYSRTFGFGLGFRFGYSRTFGDLINDVYKLCVLRFCSVLLVFLTIAMGKKRSKVYDGFSETDTHFVCKVCQKALKKCADRSTSALGRHLELHKGRTSEAPALKQPKLSFPKRATAELFEDACLSFFAAFGIPFQAVDSDEFKEVVRLSSNAQIPTRAKLSNDILARNAGRIRSTLLEDLKNRTMSLAIDEFSGRSRRITSSFIRNWNLVTRRLGIIPLGTERATAETLKSLIQEKLKEYGISQSNVVSITRDGGSNITKAARLLNIESIYCFDHLLHLCIRDSLEASSIEKTIKPVKKACVTRWNSTLTMLESYIENHHALVQFSVDPECRKLTPSKAIHEAIDIDSNVLMPLINLLRFFESITRMAEGRKSFASLIPYLIYQIRENVLEKTRHQPSQNNSILVTEFVDKFQEAFEKRVEEYRHPLLMKILFLDPRFVGVECIMDRSKWHDAEQLIRADLRSSEEADHLREERETGLADVQDGGEMYSLKPLNLSSLVSRDPIDAEISYYYGDLRIPSPTSTSNNSDEVLAYWKNNQNKLPRLAQLAEKYLCVLASSAEPERVFSGLSHLLSNTKRGNLSDSTVENLTTVRHHIAFKKLDQFDRSSFEQRKDSSVEILNESMDNSTDDSGYEDALETEADEQL
;
A
#
# COMPACT_ATOMS: atom_id res chain seq x y z
N MET A 1 4.74 -57.68 46.44
CA MET A 1 3.37 -57.11 46.37
C MET A 1 3.33 -56.15 45.18
N SER A 2 3.31 -56.66 43.95
CA SER A 2 2.15 -57.09 43.15
C SER A 2 1.33 -55.90 42.62
N GLY A 3 1.30 -55.56 41.33
CA GLY A 3 1.95 -56.15 40.15
C GLY A 3 1.38 -55.55 38.85
N SER A 4 2.22 -55.59 37.80
CA SER A 4 1.93 -55.68 36.35
C SER A 4 1.06 -54.61 35.65
N GLY A 5 1.37 -54.14 34.43
CA GLY A 5 2.33 -54.66 33.46
C GLY A 5 2.49 -53.75 32.22
N LYS A 6 3.66 -53.89 31.61
CA LYS A 6 4.11 -53.28 30.36
C LYS A 6 3.37 -53.90 29.16
N THR A 7 3.30 -53.16 28.04
CA THR A 7 3.63 -53.70 26.71
C THR A 7 3.94 -52.58 25.72
N ARG A 8 5.19 -52.55 25.26
CA ARG A 8 5.60 -52.07 23.93
C ARG A 8 5.55 -53.28 23.00
N ASN A 9 5.13 -53.11 21.74
CA ASN A 9 5.60 -53.94 20.64
C ASN A 9 5.66 -53.14 19.34
N PHE A 10 6.85 -53.16 18.74
CA PHE A 10 7.15 -52.89 17.34
C PHE A 10 6.70 -54.10 16.49
N PHE A 11 6.23 -53.89 15.26
CA PHE A 11 6.60 -54.71 14.10
C PHE A 11 6.42 -53.96 12.78
N ARG A 12 7.36 -54.24 11.87
CA ARG A 12 7.62 -53.64 10.55
C ARG A 12 7.07 -54.55 9.44
N VAL A 13 6.62 -53.90 8.34
CA VAL A 13 6.92 -54.17 6.91
C VAL A 13 6.19 -55.27 6.10
N SER A 14 5.68 -54.79 4.94
CA SER A 14 5.59 -55.37 3.57
C SER A 14 4.15 -55.56 3.06
N GLY A 15 3.78 -55.19 1.82
CA GLY A 15 4.54 -54.61 0.71
C GLY A 15 3.66 -54.14 -0.45
N SER A 16 4.27 -53.32 -1.32
CA SER A 16 4.12 -53.19 -2.78
C SER A 16 2.75 -53.17 -3.46
N GLY A 17 2.49 -52.06 -4.17
CA GLY A 17 1.54 -51.98 -5.29
C GLY A 17 1.71 -50.69 -6.09
N PHE A 18 2.59 -50.72 -7.09
CA PHE A 18 2.80 -49.66 -8.09
C PHE A 18 1.52 -49.38 -8.90
N GLY A 19 1.27 -48.11 -9.23
CA GLY A 19 0.21 -47.71 -10.15
C GLY A 19 0.26 -46.23 -10.52
N PHE A 20 1.13 -45.87 -11.47
CA PHE A 20 1.09 -44.58 -12.16
C PHE A 20 -0.24 -44.42 -12.91
N ARG A 21 -0.91 -43.27 -12.76
CA ARG A 21 -1.88 -42.80 -13.76
C ARG A 21 -1.75 -41.29 -13.96
N VAL A 22 -1.02 -40.97 -15.04
CA VAL A 22 -1.11 -39.71 -15.77
C VAL A 22 -2.56 -39.52 -16.23
N ARG A 23 -3.15 -38.34 -16.00
CA ARG A 23 -4.42 -37.96 -16.62
C ARG A 23 -4.20 -36.70 -17.46
N VAL A 24 -4.01 -36.94 -18.76
CA VAL A 24 -4.16 -35.99 -19.87
C VAL A 24 -5.67 -35.67 -20.02
N PRO A 25 -6.07 -34.45 -20.41
CA PRO A 25 -7.47 -34.03 -20.37
C PRO A 25 -8.26 -34.60 -21.56
N GLU A 26 -9.41 -35.22 -21.27
CA GLU A 26 -10.38 -35.60 -22.29
C GLU A 26 -11.30 -34.43 -22.64
N THR A 27 -11.49 -34.33 -23.94
CA THR A 27 -12.29 -33.40 -24.72
C THR A 27 -13.79 -33.65 -24.59
N PHE A 28 -14.55 -32.59 -24.88
CA PHE A 28 -15.97 -32.51 -25.22
C PHE A 28 -16.76 -33.83 -25.40
N GLY A 29 -17.83 -33.98 -24.62
CA GLY A 29 -18.92 -34.92 -24.88
C GLY A 29 -20.22 -34.43 -24.24
N PHE A 30 -21.16 -33.93 -25.04
CA PHE A 30 -22.55 -33.68 -24.64
C PHE A 30 -23.23 -35.04 -24.40
N GLY A 31 -23.84 -35.22 -23.23
CA GLY A 31 -24.64 -36.41 -22.92
C GLY A 31 -25.74 -36.09 -21.90
N PHE A 32 -26.98 -35.98 -22.39
CA PHE A 32 -28.18 -35.96 -21.56
C PHE A 32 -28.39 -37.35 -20.93
N GLY A 33 -28.63 -37.41 -19.63
CA GLY A 33 -28.99 -38.64 -18.92
C GLY A 33 -29.73 -38.37 -17.62
N PHE A 34 -31.04 -38.63 -17.61
CA PHE A 34 -31.89 -38.66 -16.42
C PHE A 34 -31.81 -40.05 -15.76
N ARG A 35 -31.62 -40.15 -14.43
CA ARG A 35 -32.45 -41.03 -13.57
C ARG A 35 -32.32 -40.83 -12.05
N PHE A 36 -33.45 -40.44 -11.46
CA PHE A 36 -34.12 -40.86 -10.21
C PHE A 36 -33.36 -40.95 -8.88
N GLY A 37 -33.74 -40.04 -7.96
CA GLY A 37 -33.60 -40.21 -6.52
C GLY A 37 -34.79 -40.96 -5.91
N TYR A 38 -34.52 -41.75 -4.87
CA TYR A 38 -35.51 -42.30 -3.96
C TYR A 38 -35.66 -41.36 -2.76
N SER A 39 -36.86 -40.84 -2.56
CA SER A 39 -37.32 -40.25 -1.29
C SER A 39 -38.62 -40.95 -0.89
N ARG A 40 -38.63 -41.52 0.32
CA ARG A 40 -39.82 -41.98 1.04
C ARG A 40 -40.08 -40.97 2.16
N THR A 41 -41.21 -40.27 2.10
CA THR A 41 -42.29 -40.36 3.11
C THR A 41 -43.47 -39.47 2.74
N PHE A 42 -44.65 -40.01 3.03
CA PHE A 42 -45.99 -39.53 2.72
C PHE A 42 -46.42 -38.33 3.57
N GLY A 43 -47.21 -37.45 2.96
CA GLY A 43 -48.06 -36.45 3.61
C GLY A 43 -49.03 -35.88 2.59
N PHE A 44 -50.21 -36.49 2.46
CA PHE A 44 -51.29 -36.01 1.60
C PHE A 44 -51.92 -34.75 2.21
N GLY A 45 -51.83 -33.63 1.49
CA GLY A 45 -52.63 -32.43 1.70
C GLY A 45 -52.87 -31.77 0.35
N LEU A 46 -54.09 -31.93 -0.18
CA LEU A 46 -54.53 -31.24 -1.39
C LEU A 46 -54.66 -29.74 -1.12
N GLY A 47 -53.73 -28.96 -1.67
CA GLY A 47 -53.83 -27.51 -1.78
C GLY A 47 -53.41 -27.09 -3.19
N PHE A 48 -54.33 -26.54 -3.97
CA PHE A 48 -54.04 -25.95 -5.27
C PHE A 48 -53.05 -24.78 -5.10
N ARG A 49 -51.86 -24.90 -5.70
CA ARG A 49 -50.93 -23.77 -5.90
C ARG A 49 -50.38 -23.82 -7.32
N PHE A 50 -50.61 -22.74 -8.08
CA PHE A 50 -50.01 -22.51 -9.39
C PHE A 50 -48.48 -22.58 -9.27
N GLY A 51 -47.86 -23.55 -9.94
CA GLY A 51 -46.41 -23.67 -10.03
C GLY A 51 -45.87 -22.83 -11.19
N TYR A 52 -45.34 -21.64 -10.88
CA TYR A 52 -44.28 -21.04 -11.69
C TYR A 52 -42.94 -21.32 -10.99
N SER A 53 -42.22 -22.36 -11.42
CA SER A 53 -40.81 -22.51 -11.04
C SER A 53 -39.93 -21.91 -12.13
N ARG A 54 -39.76 -20.58 -12.10
CA ARG A 54 -38.56 -19.95 -12.66
C ARG A 54 -37.66 -19.62 -11.48
N THR A 55 -36.49 -20.23 -11.41
CA THR A 55 -35.51 -19.83 -10.40
C THR A 55 -34.91 -18.47 -10.80
N PHE A 56 -34.46 -17.68 -9.83
CA PHE A 56 -33.76 -16.41 -10.08
C PHE A 56 -32.55 -16.60 -11.03
N GLY A 57 -31.95 -17.80 -11.04
CA GLY A 57 -30.89 -18.18 -11.97
C GLY A 57 -31.35 -18.28 -13.43
N ASP A 58 -32.59 -18.71 -13.69
CA ASP A 58 -33.15 -18.79 -15.05
C ASP A 58 -33.41 -17.39 -15.62
N LEU A 59 -33.86 -16.46 -14.77
CA LEU A 59 -34.05 -15.06 -15.14
C LEU A 59 -32.71 -14.37 -15.46
N ILE A 60 -31.65 -14.65 -14.70
CA ILE A 60 -30.29 -14.14 -14.97
C ILE A 60 -29.74 -14.71 -16.28
N ASN A 61 -29.96 -16.00 -16.57
CA ASN A 61 -29.50 -16.61 -17.80
C ASN A 61 -30.21 -16.07 -19.05
N ASP A 62 -31.51 -15.78 -18.93
CA ASP A 62 -32.28 -15.17 -20.03
C ASP A 62 -31.88 -13.70 -20.24
N VAL A 63 -31.61 -12.95 -19.17
CA VAL A 63 -31.04 -11.58 -19.27
C VAL A 63 -29.63 -11.61 -19.86
N TYR A 64 -28.80 -12.59 -19.48
CA TYR A 64 -27.46 -12.74 -20.06
C TYR A 64 -27.51 -13.09 -21.55
N LYS A 65 -28.43 -13.98 -21.97
CA LYS A 65 -28.65 -14.29 -23.40
C LYS A 65 -29.18 -13.09 -24.19
N LEU A 66 -30.10 -12.31 -23.62
CA LEU A 66 -30.61 -11.08 -24.22
C LEU A 66 -29.52 -10.00 -24.34
N CYS A 67 -28.64 -9.87 -23.34
CA CYS A 67 -27.50 -8.97 -23.35
C CYS A 67 -26.42 -9.41 -24.36
N VAL A 68 -26.14 -10.71 -24.48
CA VAL A 68 -25.20 -11.25 -25.49
C VAL A 68 -25.75 -11.08 -26.90
N LEU A 69 -27.06 -11.30 -27.13
CA LEU A 69 -27.69 -11.06 -28.43
C LEU A 69 -27.70 -9.56 -28.81
N ARG A 70 -27.92 -8.65 -27.84
CA ARG A 70 -27.77 -7.20 -28.06
C ARG A 70 -26.31 -6.80 -28.30
N PHE A 71 -25.36 -7.39 -27.61
CA PHE A 71 -23.93 -7.16 -27.83
C PHE A 71 -23.48 -7.64 -29.23
N CYS A 72 -23.99 -8.78 -29.72
CA CYS A 72 -23.75 -9.24 -31.09
C CYS A 72 -24.34 -8.29 -32.14
N SER A 73 -25.50 -7.68 -31.88
CA SER A 73 -26.10 -6.70 -32.80
C SER A 73 -25.30 -5.39 -32.90
N VAL A 74 -24.71 -4.93 -31.79
CA VAL A 74 -23.82 -3.75 -31.78
C VAL A 74 -22.48 -4.07 -32.45
N LEU A 75 -21.94 -5.28 -32.25
CA LEU A 75 -20.70 -5.71 -32.92
C LEU A 75 -20.88 -5.86 -34.45
N LEU A 76 -22.06 -6.27 -34.92
CA LEU A 76 -22.38 -6.38 -36.35
C LEU A 76 -22.43 -5.02 -37.05
N VAL A 77 -22.90 -3.98 -36.35
CA VAL A 77 -22.89 -2.58 -36.83
C VAL A 77 -21.45 -2.06 -36.95
N PHE A 78 -20.54 -2.46 -36.06
CA PHE A 78 -19.12 -2.10 -36.17
C PHE A 78 -18.37 -2.88 -37.27
N LEU A 79 -18.72 -4.14 -37.52
CA LEU A 79 -18.10 -4.95 -38.58
C LEU A 79 -18.52 -4.53 -39.99
N THR A 80 -19.72 -3.97 -40.18
CA THR A 80 -20.17 -3.45 -41.49
C THR A 80 -19.46 -2.16 -41.90
N ILE A 81 -18.91 -1.40 -40.95
CA ILE A 81 -18.18 -0.15 -41.22
C ILE A 81 -16.75 -0.42 -41.74
N ALA A 82 -16.21 -1.63 -41.58
CA ALA A 82 -14.81 -1.95 -41.86
C ALA A 82 -14.50 -2.58 -43.24
N MET A 83 -15.47 -2.81 -44.14
CA MET A 83 -15.24 -3.58 -45.39
C MET A 83 -15.69 -2.91 -46.70
N GLY A 84 -15.37 -1.63 -46.91
CA GLY A 84 -15.53 -0.98 -48.23
C GLY A 84 -14.36 -1.25 -49.19
N LYS A 85 -14.49 -2.23 -50.11
CA LYS A 85 -13.52 -2.44 -51.21
C LYS A 85 -13.64 -1.33 -52.27
N LYS A 86 -12.55 -0.59 -52.55
CA LYS A 86 -12.48 0.42 -53.63
C LYS A 86 -12.64 -0.26 -55.01
N ARG A 87 -13.68 0.08 -55.79
CA ARG A 87 -13.82 -0.26 -57.22
C ARG A 87 -13.31 0.91 -58.09
N SER A 88 -12.75 0.62 -59.27
CA SER A 88 -12.25 1.63 -60.22
C SER A 88 -13.38 2.49 -60.81
N LYS A 89 -13.15 3.79 -61.03
CA LYS A 89 -14.15 4.76 -61.54
C LYS A 89 -14.76 4.39 -62.91
N VAL A 90 -14.09 3.53 -63.69
CA VAL A 90 -14.57 3.11 -65.02
C VAL A 90 -15.91 2.37 -64.95
N TYR A 91 -16.20 1.71 -63.83
CA TYR A 91 -17.46 0.97 -63.65
C TYR A 91 -18.69 1.87 -63.51
N ASP A 92 -18.52 3.15 -63.17
CA ASP A 92 -19.64 4.08 -62.95
C ASP A 92 -20.47 4.27 -64.23
N GLY A 93 -19.85 4.16 -65.40
CA GLY A 93 -20.48 4.26 -66.72
C GLY A 93 -21.22 3.02 -67.21
N PHE A 94 -21.21 1.92 -66.45
CA PHE A 94 -21.81 0.63 -66.86
C PHE A 94 -22.78 0.09 -65.79
N SER A 95 -23.81 -0.62 -66.22
CA SER A 95 -24.61 -1.50 -65.37
C SER A 95 -24.08 -2.93 -65.47
N GLU A 96 -24.06 -3.66 -64.36
CA GLU A 96 -23.50 -5.01 -64.29
C GLU A 96 -24.63 -6.05 -64.35
N THR A 97 -24.50 -7.02 -65.26
CA THR A 97 -25.27 -8.28 -65.26
C THR A 97 -24.33 -9.43 -64.95
N ASP A 98 -24.81 -10.65 -64.74
CA ASP A 98 -23.96 -11.76 -64.32
C ASP A 98 -22.79 -12.03 -65.28
N THR A 99 -23.00 -11.91 -66.59
CA THR A 99 -22.02 -12.27 -67.62
C THR A 99 -21.44 -11.08 -68.41
N HIS A 100 -22.09 -9.91 -68.38
CA HIS A 100 -21.72 -8.73 -69.18
C HIS A 100 -21.82 -7.41 -68.39
N PHE A 101 -21.08 -6.40 -68.83
CA PHE A 101 -21.25 -5.00 -68.47
C PHE A 101 -21.99 -4.26 -69.60
N VAL A 102 -23.08 -3.59 -69.28
CA VAL A 102 -23.92 -2.86 -70.25
C VAL A 102 -23.63 -1.37 -70.14
N CYS A 103 -23.26 -0.73 -71.25
CA CYS A 103 -22.97 0.71 -71.24
C CYS A 103 -24.24 1.51 -70.96
N LYS A 104 -24.22 2.39 -69.96
CA LYS A 104 -25.41 3.21 -69.61
C LYS A 104 -25.78 4.22 -70.70
N VAL A 105 -24.84 4.57 -71.59
CA VAL A 105 -25.06 5.59 -72.65
C VAL A 105 -25.64 4.96 -73.93
N CYS A 106 -25.06 3.86 -74.43
CA CYS A 106 -25.49 3.25 -75.70
C CYS A 106 -26.11 1.86 -75.56
N GLN A 107 -26.24 1.34 -74.35
CA GLN A 107 -26.82 0.03 -74.03
C GLN A 107 -26.10 -1.17 -74.67
N LYS A 108 -24.88 -0.99 -75.20
CA LYS A 108 -24.06 -2.09 -75.73
C LYS A 108 -23.52 -2.96 -74.58
N ALA A 109 -23.72 -4.27 -74.68
CA ALA A 109 -23.20 -5.25 -73.72
C ALA A 109 -21.78 -5.70 -74.07
N LEU A 110 -20.86 -5.61 -73.10
CA LEU A 110 -19.48 -6.05 -73.19
C LEU A 110 -19.26 -7.23 -72.24
N LYS A 111 -18.73 -8.35 -72.74
CA LYS A 111 -18.53 -9.56 -71.95
C LYS A 111 -17.51 -9.32 -70.84
N LYS A 112 -17.76 -9.86 -69.65
CA LYS A 112 -16.78 -9.81 -68.56
C LYS A 112 -15.57 -10.66 -68.92
N CYS A 113 -14.39 -10.05 -68.98
CA CYS A 113 -13.14 -10.79 -69.11
C CYS A 113 -12.78 -11.46 -67.78
N ALA A 114 -12.31 -12.71 -67.85
CA ALA A 114 -11.95 -13.48 -66.66
C ALA A 114 -10.78 -12.87 -65.86
N ASP A 115 -9.93 -12.08 -66.53
CA ASP A 115 -8.77 -11.37 -65.96
C ASP A 115 -9.14 -10.06 -65.23
N ARG A 116 -10.43 -9.68 -65.21
CA ARG A 116 -10.96 -8.44 -64.58
C ARG A 116 -10.31 -7.14 -65.10
N SER A 117 -9.72 -7.17 -66.30
CA SER A 117 -9.18 -5.99 -66.97
C SER A 117 -10.27 -4.97 -67.31
N THR A 118 -10.04 -3.69 -67.00
CA THR A 118 -10.98 -2.59 -67.29
C THR A 118 -10.69 -1.86 -68.60
N SER A 119 -9.67 -2.27 -69.36
CA SER A 119 -9.19 -1.55 -70.54
C SER A 119 -10.21 -1.51 -71.69
N ALA A 120 -11.00 -2.59 -71.87
CA ALA A 120 -12.05 -2.64 -72.88
C ALA A 120 -13.24 -1.70 -72.55
N LEU A 121 -13.59 -1.61 -71.25
CA LEU A 121 -14.63 -0.72 -70.73
C LEU A 121 -14.22 0.75 -70.86
N GLY A 122 -12.96 1.06 -70.54
CA GLY A 122 -12.39 2.40 -70.72
C GLY A 122 -12.39 2.85 -72.18
N ARG A 123 -11.92 1.99 -73.10
CA ARG A 123 -11.92 2.28 -74.55
C ARG A 123 -13.32 2.47 -75.12
N HIS A 124 -14.31 1.74 -74.60
CA HIS A 124 -15.70 1.92 -75.01
C HIS A 124 -16.30 3.24 -74.54
N LEU A 125 -15.97 3.71 -73.33
CA LEU A 125 -16.43 5.00 -72.81
C LEU A 125 -15.84 6.19 -73.59
N GLU A 126 -14.62 6.06 -74.12
CA GLU A 126 -14.00 7.10 -74.97
C GLU A 126 -14.83 7.38 -76.23
N LEU A 127 -15.54 6.39 -76.78
CA LEU A 127 -16.42 6.56 -77.95
C LEU A 127 -17.66 7.43 -77.65
N HIS A 128 -17.98 7.66 -76.38
CA HIS A 128 -19.11 8.49 -75.94
C HIS A 128 -18.70 9.90 -75.49
N LYS A 129 -17.40 10.23 -75.55
CA LYS A 129 -16.90 11.58 -75.24
C LYS A 129 -17.33 12.55 -76.35
N GLY A 130 -18.51 13.15 -76.20
CA GLY A 130 -19.05 14.14 -77.14
C GLY A 130 -20.58 14.20 -77.23
N ARG A 131 -21.32 13.31 -76.55
CA ARG A 131 -22.78 13.38 -76.43
C ARG A 131 -23.20 13.51 -74.97
N THR A 132 -23.19 14.72 -74.45
CA THR A 132 -23.68 15.05 -73.10
C THR A 132 -25.08 15.64 -73.20
N SER A 133 -26.10 14.90 -72.74
CA SER A 133 -27.38 15.48 -72.32
C SER A 133 -27.25 15.92 -70.86
N GLU A 134 -27.59 17.17 -70.59
CA GLU A 134 -27.52 17.85 -69.29
C GLU A 134 -28.22 17.04 -68.18
N ALA A 135 -27.50 16.75 -67.10
CA ALA A 135 -28.04 16.15 -65.88
C ALA A 135 -28.00 17.17 -64.73
N PRO A 136 -29.03 17.23 -63.88
CA PRO A 136 -29.16 18.26 -62.85
C PRO A 136 -28.10 18.13 -61.74
N ALA A 137 -27.71 19.29 -61.19
CA ALA A 137 -26.67 19.45 -60.19
C ALA A 137 -26.79 18.46 -59.01
N LEU A 138 -25.73 17.68 -58.80
CA LEU A 138 -25.56 16.81 -57.63
C LEU A 138 -25.50 17.67 -56.37
N LYS A 139 -26.52 17.54 -55.50
CA LYS A 139 -26.47 18.05 -54.13
C LYS A 139 -25.28 17.42 -53.41
N GLN A 140 -24.39 18.25 -52.85
CA GLN A 140 -23.26 17.78 -52.04
C GLN A 140 -23.76 16.83 -50.94
N PRO A 141 -23.08 15.70 -50.68
CA PRO A 141 -23.41 14.87 -49.53
C PRO A 141 -23.09 15.67 -48.27
N LYS A 142 -24.09 15.83 -47.39
CA LYS A 142 -23.86 16.37 -46.04
C LYS A 142 -22.79 15.51 -45.37
N LEU A 143 -21.66 16.10 -44.97
CA LEU A 143 -20.73 15.45 -44.07
C LEU A 143 -21.51 15.06 -42.80
N SER A 144 -21.76 13.76 -42.61
CA SER A 144 -22.21 13.26 -41.33
C SER A 144 -21.01 13.23 -40.40
N PHE A 145 -20.82 14.30 -39.63
CA PHE A 145 -19.94 14.22 -38.46
C PHE A 145 -20.52 13.18 -37.49
N PRO A 146 -19.71 12.27 -36.92
CA PRO A 146 -20.20 11.40 -35.87
C PRO A 146 -20.77 12.28 -34.77
N LYS A 147 -22.03 12.02 -34.36
CA LYS A 147 -22.66 12.73 -33.24
C LYS A 147 -21.70 12.59 -32.05
N ARG A 148 -21.21 13.72 -31.52
CA ARG A 148 -20.52 13.74 -30.22
C ARG A 148 -21.41 12.98 -29.24
N ALA A 149 -20.86 11.99 -28.53
CA ALA A 149 -21.61 11.33 -27.46
C ALA A 149 -22.16 12.43 -26.54
N THR A 150 -23.46 12.39 -26.26
CA THR A 150 -24.03 13.27 -25.23
C THR A 150 -23.41 12.88 -23.89
N ALA A 151 -23.36 13.84 -22.94
CA ALA A 151 -22.88 13.56 -21.58
C ALA A 151 -23.61 12.35 -20.97
N GLU A 152 -24.93 12.30 -21.16
CA GLU A 152 -25.82 11.22 -20.71
C GLU A 152 -25.43 9.84 -21.27
N LEU A 153 -25.11 9.73 -22.57
CA LEU A 153 -24.68 8.44 -23.17
C LEU A 153 -23.34 7.96 -22.61
N PHE A 154 -22.46 8.88 -22.23
CA PHE A 154 -21.19 8.56 -21.59
C PHE A 154 -21.41 8.11 -20.13
N GLU A 155 -22.24 8.82 -19.37
CA GLU A 155 -22.61 8.48 -18.00
C GLU A 155 -23.24 7.08 -17.90
N ASP A 156 -24.20 6.77 -18.77
CA ASP A 156 -24.84 5.45 -18.87
C ASP A 156 -23.84 4.33 -19.19
N ALA A 157 -22.88 4.61 -20.07
CA ALA A 157 -21.84 3.66 -20.44
C ALA A 157 -20.89 3.39 -19.25
N CYS A 158 -20.52 4.43 -18.50
CA CYS A 158 -19.73 4.29 -17.27
C CYS A 158 -20.48 3.46 -16.22
N LEU A 159 -21.75 3.77 -15.95
CA LEU A 159 -22.58 3.02 -15.00
C LEU A 159 -22.71 1.55 -15.41
N SER A 160 -22.99 1.29 -16.68
CA SER A 160 -23.11 -0.06 -17.23
C SER A 160 -21.82 -0.86 -17.04
N PHE A 161 -20.66 -0.25 -17.30
CA PHE A 161 -19.36 -0.88 -17.08
C PHE A 161 -19.11 -1.19 -15.60
N PHE A 162 -19.40 -0.25 -14.71
CA PHE A 162 -19.16 -0.42 -13.28
C PHE A 162 -20.05 -1.52 -12.70
N ALA A 163 -21.33 -1.52 -13.05
CA ALA A 163 -22.29 -2.55 -12.64
C ALA A 163 -21.91 -3.94 -13.17
N ALA A 164 -21.52 -4.05 -14.45
CA ALA A 164 -21.19 -5.34 -15.06
C ALA A 164 -19.95 -6.00 -14.44
N PHE A 165 -18.96 -5.21 -14.00
CA PHE A 165 -17.69 -5.73 -13.48
C PHE A 165 -17.54 -5.59 -11.95
N GLY A 166 -18.56 -5.08 -11.26
CA GLY A 166 -18.53 -4.85 -9.82
C GLY A 166 -17.42 -3.86 -9.41
N ILE A 167 -17.22 -2.81 -10.22
CA ILE A 167 -16.23 -1.77 -9.94
C ILE A 167 -16.84 -0.80 -8.92
N PRO A 168 -16.16 -0.50 -7.80
CA PRO A 168 -16.65 0.48 -6.83
C PRO A 168 -16.83 1.86 -7.47
N PHE A 169 -17.89 2.59 -7.11
CA PHE A 169 -18.15 3.93 -7.67
C PHE A 169 -17.01 4.91 -7.45
N GLN A 170 -16.23 4.75 -6.37
CA GLN A 170 -15.02 5.53 -6.09
C GLN A 170 -13.98 5.48 -7.22
N ALA A 171 -14.05 4.50 -8.14
CA ALA A 171 -13.17 4.45 -9.29
C ALA A 171 -13.35 5.65 -10.23
N VAL A 172 -14.53 6.29 -10.27
CA VAL A 172 -14.78 7.47 -11.11
C VAL A 172 -13.94 8.68 -10.68
N ASP A 173 -13.67 8.76 -9.37
CA ASP A 173 -12.88 9.85 -8.77
C ASP A 173 -11.38 9.69 -9.04
N SER A 174 -10.94 8.50 -9.45
CA SER A 174 -9.54 8.18 -9.62
C SER A 174 -8.91 8.88 -10.83
N ASP A 175 -7.70 9.40 -10.64
CA ASP A 175 -6.90 10.00 -11.73
C ASP A 175 -6.65 8.99 -12.85
N GLU A 176 -6.55 7.70 -12.53
CA GLU A 176 -6.36 6.65 -13.53
C GLU A 176 -7.57 6.51 -14.46
N PHE A 177 -8.78 6.53 -13.91
CA PHE A 177 -9.99 6.47 -14.73
C PHE A 177 -10.15 7.73 -15.58
N LYS A 178 -9.97 8.91 -14.96
CA LYS A 178 -10.01 10.21 -15.65
C LYS A 178 -9.01 10.27 -16.80
N GLU A 179 -7.80 9.77 -16.60
CA GLU A 179 -6.75 9.72 -17.63
C GLU A 179 -7.10 8.77 -18.77
N VAL A 180 -7.67 7.59 -18.47
CA VAL A 180 -8.18 6.67 -19.51
C VAL A 180 -9.26 7.34 -20.35
N VAL A 181 -10.21 8.04 -19.73
CA VAL A 181 -11.27 8.77 -20.42
C VAL A 181 -10.68 9.88 -21.29
N ARG A 182 -9.75 10.67 -20.76
CA ARG A 182 -9.07 11.75 -21.48
C ARG A 182 -8.36 11.25 -22.74
N LEU A 183 -7.69 10.10 -22.65
CA LEU A 183 -6.93 9.49 -23.75
C LEU A 183 -7.81 8.68 -24.72
N SER A 184 -9.05 8.35 -24.34
CA SER A 184 -9.92 7.44 -25.10
C SER A 184 -10.39 7.98 -26.45
N SER A 185 -10.35 9.30 -26.64
CA SER A 185 -10.94 9.99 -27.80
C SER A 185 -10.49 9.46 -29.18
N ASN A 186 -9.32 8.80 -29.27
CA ASN A 186 -8.83 8.14 -30.49
C ASN A 186 -8.06 6.83 -30.23
N ALA A 187 -8.14 6.25 -29.04
CA ALA A 187 -7.31 5.09 -28.66
C ALA A 187 -7.97 3.75 -29.00
N GLN A 188 -7.19 2.80 -29.52
CA GLN A 188 -7.64 1.42 -29.68
C GLN A 188 -7.65 0.70 -28.32
N ILE A 189 -8.81 0.14 -27.95
CA ILE A 189 -8.96 -0.61 -26.69
C ILE A 189 -8.05 -1.85 -26.73
N PRO A 190 -7.16 -2.05 -25.73
CA PRO A 190 -6.27 -3.20 -25.70
C PRO A 190 -7.04 -4.50 -25.42
N THR A 191 -6.58 -5.61 -26.00
CA THR A 191 -7.09 -6.94 -25.65
C THR A 191 -6.59 -7.38 -24.27
N ARG A 192 -7.27 -8.34 -23.64
CA ARG A 192 -6.83 -8.94 -22.36
C ARG A 192 -5.37 -9.41 -22.44
N ALA A 193 -5.02 -10.15 -23.50
CA ALA A 193 -3.68 -10.70 -23.68
C ALA A 193 -2.62 -9.60 -23.85
N LYS A 194 -2.94 -8.54 -24.61
CA LYS A 194 -2.04 -7.38 -24.74
C LYS A 194 -1.85 -6.68 -23.40
N LEU A 195 -2.93 -6.50 -22.63
CA LEU A 195 -2.86 -5.85 -21.32
C LEU A 195 -2.05 -6.67 -20.31
N SER A 196 -2.26 -7.99 -20.23
CA SER A 196 -1.59 -8.85 -19.25
C SER A 196 -0.15 -9.23 -19.63
N ASN A 197 0.12 -9.54 -20.89
CA ASN A 197 1.39 -10.14 -21.30
C ASN A 197 2.42 -9.11 -21.77
N ASP A 198 1.96 -8.00 -22.35
CA ASP A 198 2.83 -6.96 -22.92
C ASP A 198 2.79 -5.68 -22.07
N ILE A 199 1.63 -5.01 -22.01
CA ILE A 199 1.52 -3.69 -21.36
C ILE A 199 1.91 -3.75 -19.88
N LEU A 200 1.42 -4.76 -19.14
CA LEU A 200 1.77 -4.96 -17.74
C LEU A 200 3.27 -5.23 -17.57
N ALA A 201 3.84 -6.18 -18.33
CA ALA A 201 5.25 -6.55 -18.24
C ALA A 201 6.16 -5.35 -18.58
N ARG A 202 5.85 -4.62 -19.66
CA ARG A 202 6.57 -3.41 -20.07
C ARG A 202 6.51 -2.31 -19.01
N ASN A 203 5.34 -2.05 -18.41
CA ASN A 203 5.22 -1.04 -17.36
C ASN A 203 5.94 -1.45 -16.07
N ALA A 204 5.81 -2.71 -15.64
CA ALA A 204 6.53 -3.23 -14.49
C ALA A 204 8.05 -3.18 -14.72
N GLY A 205 8.52 -3.53 -15.92
CA GLY A 205 9.92 -3.43 -16.33
C GLY A 205 10.44 -1.98 -16.24
N ARG A 206 9.70 -1.02 -16.79
CA ARG A 206 10.05 0.41 -16.70
C ARG A 206 10.15 0.89 -15.25
N ILE A 207 9.20 0.49 -14.40
CA ILE A 207 9.23 0.82 -12.97
C ILE A 207 10.46 0.20 -12.30
N ARG A 208 10.78 -1.08 -12.57
CA ARG A 208 11.98 -1.72 -12.04
C ARG A 208 13.27 -1.01 -12.46
N SER A 209 13.36 -0.56 -13.72
CA SER A 209 14.51 0.23 -14.18
C SER A 209 14.62 1.56 -13.43
N THR A 210 13.51 2.26 -13.20
CA THR A 210 13.51 3.47 -12.36
C THR A 210 13.91 3.17 -10.92
N LEU A 211 13.47 2.05 -10.35
CA LEU A 211 13.86 1.62 -9.01
C LEU A 211 15.36 1.33 -8.92
N LEU A 212 15.93 0.63 -9.90
CA LEU A 212 17.38 0.34 -9.95
C LEU A 212 18.19 1.63 -9.88
N GLU A 213 17.84 2.63 -10.69
CA GLU A 213 18.51 3.93 -10.71
C GLU A 213 18.29 4.70 -9.39
N ASP A 214 17.06 4.68 -8.86
CA ASP A 214 16.73 5.31 -7.58
C ASP A 214 17.49 4.68 -6.41
N LEU A 215 17.87 3.39 -6.46
CA LEU A 215 18.50 2.66 -5.35
C LEU A 215 20.03 2.59 -5.44
N LYS A 216 20.59 2.88 -6.63
CA LYS A 216 22.01 2.75 -6.92
C LYS A 216 22.86 3.62 -5.98
N ASN A 217 23.91 3.02 -5.40
CA ASN A 217 24.88 3.67 -4.51
C ASN A 217 24.27 4.42 -3.31
N ARG A 218 23.06 4.05 -2.88
CA ARG A 218 22.42 4.68 -1.71
C ARG A 218 22.57 3.82 -0.47
N THR A 219 22.80 4.50 0.63
CA THR A 219 22.68 3.93 1.97
C THR A 219 21.21 3.89 2.38
N MET A 220 20.73 2.75 2.87
CA MET A 220 19.30 2.51 3.11
C MET A 220 19.04 1.56 4.28
N SER A 221 17.82 1.58 4.78
CA SER A 221 17.26 0.57 5.68
C SER A 221 16.25 -0.31 4.94
N LEU A 222 16.08 -1.55 5.39
CA LEU A 222 15.05 -2.46 4.90
C LEU A 222 13.98 -2.67 5.98
N ALA A 223 12.72 -2.68 5.59
CA ALA A 223 11.61 -3.18 6.38
C ALA A 223 11.17 -4.53 5.80
N ILE A 224 11.16 -5.57 6.63
CA ILE A 224 10.75 -6.93 6.25
C ILE A 224 9.54 -7.33 7.08
N ASP A 225 8.43 -7.55 6.39
CA ASP A 225 7.12 -7.79 7.00
C ASP A 225 6.47 -9.06 6.45
N GLU A 226 5.60 -9.68 7.23
CA GLU A 226 4.78 -10.79 6.76
C GLU A 226 3.67 -10.28 5.84
N PHE A 227 3.56 -10.86 4.64
CA PHE A 227 2.50 -10.46 3.72
C PHE A 227 1.36 -11.48 3.63
N SER A 228 1.67 -12.78 3.57
CA SER A 228 0.63 -13.79 3.37
C SER A 228 0.92 -15.15 4.00
N GLY A 229 1.44 -15.26 5.23
CA GLY A 229 1.76 -16.55 5.89
C GLY A 229 2.85 -17.41 5.22
N ARG A 230 3.13 -17.12 3.95
CA ARG A 230 3.93 -17.83 2.95
C ARG A 230 4.68 -16.83 2.08
N SER A 231 4.72 -15.56 2.46
CA SER A 231 5.48 -14.55 1.74
C SER A 231 5.89 -13.43 2.68
N ARG A 232 7.06 -12.85 2.40
CA ARG A 232 7.58 -11.67 3.08
C ARG A 232 7.62 -10.52 2.12
N ARG A 233 7.25 -9.34 2.58
CA ARG A 233 7.44 -8.10 1.83
C ARG A 233 8.79 -7.51 2.19
N ILE A 234 9.51 -6.97 1.20
CA ILE A 234 10.67 -6.13 1.44
C ILE A 234 10.41 -4.73 0.89
N THR A 235 10.57 -3.75 1.77
CA THR A 235 10.56 -2.34 1.46
C THR A 235 11.91 -1.75 1.85
N SER A 236 12.51 -0.91 1.00
CA SER A 236 13.69 -0.11 1.34
C SER A 236 13.30 1.34 1.63
N SER A 237 14.07 1.98 2.50
CA SER A 237 13.90 3.37 2.90
C SER A 237 15.25 4.06 2.93
N PHE A 238 15.35 5.24 2.34
CA PHE A 238 16.57 6.06 2.30
C PHE A 238 16.23 7.54 2.30
N ILE A 239 17.17 8.38 2.74
CA ILE A 239 17.01 9.84 2.64
C ILE A 239 17.53 10.30 1.27
N ARG A 240 16.79 11.22 0.63
CA ARG A 240 17.22 11.92 -0.59
C ARG A 240 16.77 13.38 -0.50
N ASN A 241 17.72 14.32 -0.54
CA ASN A 241 17.44 15.75 -0.41
C ASN A 241 16.59 16.04 0.85
N TRP A 242 16.94 15.42 1.98
CA TRP A 242 16.19 15.52 3.24
C TRP A 242 14.72 15.17 3.13
N ASN A 243 14.41 14.20 2.27
CA ASN A 243 13.10 13.56 2.21
C ASN A 243 13.30 12.06 2.35
N LEU A 244 12.52 11.44 3.24
CA LEU A 244 12.45 9.99 3.33
C LEU A 244 11.76 9.45 2.08
N VAL A 245 12.50 8.64 1.32
CA VAL A 245 12.01 7.94 0.14
C VAL A 245 11.91 6.46 0.48
N THR A 246 10.70 5.93 0.32
CA THR A 246 10.41 4.52 0.50
C THR A 246 10.16 3.88 -0.87
N ARG A 247 10.82 2.74 -1.12
CA ARG A 247 10.72 1.98 -2.37
C ARG A 247 10.47 0.51 -2.05
N ARG A 248 9.52 -0.10 -2.73
CA ARG A 248 9.26 -1.53 -2.53
C ARG A 248 10.13 -2.37 -3.45
N LEU A 249 10.94 -3.25 -2.86
CA LEU A 249 11.77 -4.20 -3.59
C LEU A 249 10.97 -5.43 -4.05
N GLY A 250 9.85 -5.72 -3.38
CA GLY A 250 8.88 -6.70 -3.86
C GLY A 250 8.41 -7.65 -2.77
N ILE A 251 8.00 -8.84 -3.20
CA ILE A 251 7.56 -9.94 -2.34
C ILE A 251 8.55 -11.09 -2.51
N ILE A 252 9.03 -11.61 -1.40
CA ILE A 252 9.74 -12.89 -1.31
C ILE A 252 8.69 -13.99 -1.08
N PRO A 253 8.48 -14.90 -2.02
CA PRO A 253 7.71 -16.11 -1.77
C PRO A 253 8.50 -17.02 -0.83
N LEU A 254 7.92 -17.35 0.32
CA LEU A 254 8.39 -18.45 1.15
C LEU A 254 7.68 -19.68 0.59
N GLY A 255 8.41 -20.71 0.16
CA GLY A 255 7.81 -21.90 -0.45
C GLY A 255 6.81 -22.65 0.44
N THR A 256 6.51 -23.91 0.12
CA THR A 256 5.53 -24.70 0.88
C THR A 256 5.97 -25.06 2.31
N GLU A 257 7.26 -24.92 2.62
CA GLU A 257 7.83 -25.21 3.94
C GLU A 257 8.09 -23.93 4.76
N ARG A 258 8.15 -24.04 6.09
CA ARG A 258 8.51 -22.92 6.97
C ARG A 258 9.92 -22.44 6.59
N ALA A 259 10.03 -21.19 6.16
CA ALA A 259 11.32 -20.61 5.79
C ALA A 259 12.26 -20.61 7.00
N THR A 260 13.41 -21.29 6.87
CA THR A 260 14.49 -21.25 7.85
C THR A 260 15.22 -19.91 7.78
N ALA A 261 16.06 -19.62 8.78
CA ALA A 261 16.88 -18.41 8.77
C ALA A 261 17.85 -18.37 7.60
N GLU A 262 18.40 -19.53 7.21
CA GLU A 262 19.32 -19.70 6.10
C GLU A 262 18.61 -19.45 4.75
N THR A 263 17.38 -19.96 4.60
CA THR A 263 16.56 -19.67 3.42
C THR A 263 16.22 -18.18 3.33
N LEU A 264 15.81 -17.55 4.44
CA LEU A 264 15.53 -16.10 4.46
C LEU A 264 16.77 -15.27 4.11
N LYS A 265 17.94 -15.63 4.65
CA LYS A 265 19.22 -15.00 4.30
C LYS A 265 19.44 -15.03 2.78
N SER A 266 19.38 -16.22 2.17
CA SER A 266 19.62 -16.37 0.74
C SER A 266 18.63 -15.57 -0.11
N LEU A 267 17.34 -15.58 0.25
CA LEU A 267 16.31 -14.84 -0.48
C LEU A 267 16.49 -13.32 -0.36
N ILE A 268 16.89 -12.82 0.82
CA ILE A 268 17.21 -11.39 1.00
C ILE A 268 18.43 -11.03 0.14
N GLN A 269 19.50 -11.83 0.15
CA GLN A 269 20.69 -11.58 -0.66
C GLN A 269 20.40 -11.59 -2.16
N GLU A 270 19.55 -12.53 -2.62
CA GLU A 270 19.11 -12.59 -4.00
C GLU A 270 18.34 -11.32 -4.40
N LYS A 271 17.40 -10.87 -3.56
CA LYS A 271 16.68 -9.62 -3.82
C LYS A 271 17.59 -8.40 -3.80
N LEU A 272 18.57 -8.31 -2.90
CA LEU A 272 19.55 -7.23 -2.94
C LEU A 272 20.37 -7.25 -4.23
N LYS A 273 20.79 -8.43 -4.68
CA LYS A 273 21.53 -8.61 -5.93
C LYS A 273 20.69 -8.24 -7.16
N GLU A 274 19.41 -8.61 -7.18
CA GLU A 274 18.45 -8.24 -8.24
C GLU A 274 18.39 -6.72 -8.44
N TYR A 275 18.42 -5.97 -7.33
CA TYR A 275 18.38 -4.51 -7.34
C TYR A 275 19.76 -3.84 -7.35
N GLY A 276 20.85 -4.59 -7.49
CA GLY A 276 22.22 -4.06 -7.49
C GLY A 276 22.63 -3.38 -6.18
N ILE A 277 22.00 -3.74 -5.06
CA ILE A 277 22.27 -3.16 -3.74
C ILE A 277 23.38 -3.95 -3.06
N SER A 278 24.48 -3.27 -2.72
CA SER A 278 25.51 -3.86 -1.86
C SER A 278 24.98 -4.04 -0.44
N GLN A 279 25.31 -5.18 0.19
CA GLN A 279 24.96 -5.44 1.58
C GLN A 279 25.54 -4.37 2.53
N SER A 280 26.71 -3.81 2.22
CA SER A 280 27.35 -2.72 2.98
C SER A 280 26.54 -1.43 2.99
N ASN A 281 25.63 -1.27 2.04
CA ASN A 281 24.78 -0.09 1.95
C ASN A 281 23.50 -0.24 2.77
N VAL A 282 23.22 -1.44 3.30
CA VAL A 282 22.07 -1.69 4.17
C VAL A 282 22.47 -1.42 5.61
N VAL A 283 21.99 -0.32 6.17
CA VAL A 283 22.28 0.12 7.54
C VAL A 283 21.58 -0.76 8.57
N SER A 284 20.32 -1.10 8.31
CA SER A 284 19.52 -1.87 9.24
C SER A 284 18.34 -2.57 8.60
N ILE A 285 17.87 -3.63 9.24
CA ILE A 285 16.61 -4.31 8.97
C ILE A 285 15.61 -4.05 10.11
N THR A 286 14.48 -3.39 9.83
CA THR A 286 13.30 -3.40 10.71
C THR A 286 12.51 -4.68 10.46
N ARG A 287 12.37 -5.52 11.48
CA ARG A 287 11.84 -6.90 11.39
C ARG A 287 10.79 -7.20 12.46
N ASP A 288 9.98 -8.23 12.26
CA ASP A 288 9.05 -8.72 13.27
C ASP A 288 9.74 -9.54 14.40
N GLY A 289 8.94 -10.11 15.31
CA GLY A 289 9.46 -10.91 16.44
C GLY A 289 9.90 -12.33 16.07
N GLY A 290 9.86 -12.70 14.80
CA GLY A 290 10.11 -14.06 14.35
C GLY A 290 11.56 -14.50 14.55
N SER A 291 11.77 -15.62 15.24
CA SER A 291 13.12 -16.16 15.52
C SER A 291 13.95 -16.39 14.25
N ASN A 292 13.32 -16.80 13.15
CA ASN A 292 14.00 -17.05 11.88
C ASN A 292 14.49 -15.76 11.21
N ILE A 293 13.70 -14.68 11.21
CA ILE A 293 14.14 -13.41 10.61
C ILE A 293 15.21 -12.73 11.48
N THR A 294 15.10 -12.83 12.80
CA THR A 294 16.14 -12.36 13.74
C THR A 294 17.46 -13.09 13.50
N LYS A 295 17.42 -14.43 13.37
CA LYS A 295 18.61 -15.21 13.05
C LYS A 295 19.14 -14.89 11.65
N ALA A 296 18.28 -14.66 10.66
CA ALA A 296 18.68 -14.29 9.31
C ALA A 296 19.43 -12.95 9.28
N ALA A 297 18.96 -11.92 9.98
CA ALA A 297 19.65 -10.63 10.10
C ALA A 297 21.07 -10.79 10.68
N ARG A 298 21.22 -11.61 11.74
CA ARG A 298 22.53 -11.95 12.31
C ARG A 298 23.43 -12.68 11.30
N LEU A 299 22.89 -13.64 10.55
CA LEU A 299 23.63 -14.37 9.51
C LEU A 299 24.02 -13.50 8.30
N LEU A 300 23.30 -12.40 8.09
CA LEU A 300 23.63 -11.35 7.13
C LEU A 300 24.67 -10.38 7.69
N ASN A 301 24.93 -10.36 9.00
CA ASN A 301 25.74 -9.33 9.66
C ASN A 301 25.19 -7.91 9.36
N ILE A 302 23.88 -7.76 9.45
CA ILE A 302 23.19 -6.46 9.33
C ILE A 302 22.47 -6.21 10.65
N GLU A 303 22.65 -5.02 11.20
CA GLU A 303 21.96 -4.58 12.41
C GLU A 303 20.45 -4.65 12.21
N SER A 304 19.69 -4.98 13.26
CA SER A 304 18.23 -5.08 13.12
C SER A 304 17.50 -4.44 14.28
N ILE A 305 16.43 -3.71 13.97
CA ILE A 305 15.51 -3.14 14.94
C ILE A 305 14.22 -3.97 14.94
N TYR A 306 13.72 -4.26 16.14
CA TYR A 306 12.41 -4.90 16.29
C TYR A 306 11.32 -3.88 15.93
N CYS A 307 10.42 -4.24 15.01
CA CYS A 307 9.21 -3.50 14.70
C CYS A 307 8.38 -3.24 15.97
N PHE A 308 8.16 -1.96 16.26
CA PHE A 308 7.44 -1.51 17.45
C PHE A 308 5.96 -1.86 17.42
N ASP A 309 5.31 -1.73 16.27
CA ASP A 309 3.91 -2.12 16.09
C ASP A 309 3.73 -3.62 16.39
N HIS A 310 4.55 -4.49 15.80
CA HIS A 310 4.49 -5.93 16.09
C HIS A 310 4.71 -6.22 17.58
N LEU A 311 5.71 -5.59 18.21
CA LEU A 311 5.98 -5.75 19.64
C LEU A 311 4.75 -5.35 20.48
N LEU A 312 4.18 -4.18 20.20
CA LEU A 312 3.03 -3.64 20.92
C LEU A 312 1.79 -4.53 20.72
N HIS A 313 1.54 -4.96 19.50
CA HIS A 313 0.47 -5.89 19.16
C HIS A 313 0.55 -7.20 19.96
N LEU A 314 1.75 -7.79 20.08
CA LEU A 314 1.93 -8.99 20.90
C LEU A 314 1.62 -8.73 22.37
N CYS A 315 2.03 -7.58 22.93
CA CYS A 315 1.72 -7.22 24.32
C CYS A 315 0.21 -7.10 24.53
N ILE A 316 -0.47 -6.36 23.66
CA ILE A 316 -1.93 -6.17 23.72
C ILE A 316 -2.64 -7.52 23.58
N ARG A 317 -2.21 -8.36 22.65
CA ARG A 317 -2.80 -9.69 22.44
C ARG A 317 -2.67 -10.55 23.70
N ASP A 318 -1.47 -10.65 24.26
CA ASP A 318 -1.21 -11.43 25.47
C ASP A 318 -2.04 -10.90 26.66
N SER A 319 -2.24 -9.59 26.76
CA SER A 319 -3.13 -8.96 27.75
C SER A 319 -4.61 -9.27 27.53
N LEU A 320 -5.08 -9.31 26.29
CA LEU A 320 -6.47 -9.65 25.96
C LEU A 320 -6.82 -11.13 26.25
N GLU A 321 -5.81 -11.97 26.50
CA GLU A 321 -5.94 -13.36 26.98
C GLU A 321 -6.04 -13.45 28.52
N ALA A 322 -6.13 -12.31 29.22
CA ALA A 322 -6.57 -12.26 30.63
C ALA A 322 -7.92 -12.96 30.83
N SER A 323 -8.10 -13.66 31.96
CA SER A 323 -9.24 -14.54 32.19
C SER A 323 -10.56 -13.76 32.19
N SER A 324 -10.61 -12.62 32.88
CA SER A 324 -11.83 -11.80 32.95
C SER A 324 -12.10 -11.13 31.61
N ILE A 325 -11.05 -10.70 30.90
CA ILE A 325 -11.15 -10.05 29.59
C ILE A 325 -11.63 -11.05 28.52
N GLU A 326 -11.00 -12.23 28.43
CA GLU A 326 -11.39 -13.25 27.47
C GLU A 326 -12.85 -13.67 27.71
N LYS A 327 -13.24 -13.91 28.97
CA LYS A 327 -14.63 -14.25 29.32
C LYS A 327 -15.62 -13.18 28.86
N THR A 328 -15.27 -11.91 29.01
CA THR A 328 -16.14 -10.78 28.64
C THR A 328 -16.21 -10.58 27.12
N ILE A 329 -15.08 -10.68 26.41
CA ILE A 329 -15.03 -10.37 24.97
C ILE A 329 -15.41 -11.57 24.09
N LYS A 330 -15.28 -12.80 24.59
CA LYS A 330 -15.54 -14.03 23.82
C LYS A 330 -16.97 -14.14 23.26
N PRO A 331 -18.04 -13.76 23.98
CA PRO A 331 -19.38 -13.67 23.39
C PRO A 331 -19.43 -12.73 22.19
N VAL A 332 -18.85 -11.52 22.31
CA VAL A 332 -18.78 -10.52 21.22
C VAL A 332 -18.02 -11.10 20.02
N LYS A 333 -16.85 -11.71 20.24
CA LYS A 333 -16.05 -12.37 19.19
C LYS A 333 -16.82 -13.47 18.45
N LYS A 334 -17.61 -14.26 19.18
CA LYS A 334 -18.42 -15.35 18.59
C LYS A 334 -19.66 -14.84 17.87
N ALA A 335 -20.26 -13.76 18.37
CA ALA A 335 -21.40 -13.09 17.75
C ALA A 335 -20.99 -12.40 16.43
N CYS A 336 -19.74 -11.94 16.35
CA CYS A 336 -19.21 -11.27 15.18
C CYS A 336 -18.77 -12.26 14.09
N VAL A 337 -19.55 -12.36 13.01
CA VAL A 337 -19.19 -13.16 11.82
C VAL A 337 -18.05 -12.50 11.02
N THR A 338 -17.96 -11.17 11.08
CA THR A 338 -16.91 -10.39 10.42
C THR A 338 -15.56 -10.62 11.11
N ARG A 339 -14.55 -10.99 10.33
CA ARG A 339 -13.17 -11.05 10.80
C ARG A 339 -12.58 -9.64 10.82
N TRP A 340 -12.68 -8.98 11.97
CA TRP A 340 -11.99 -7.71 12.19
C TRP A 340 -10.50 -7.94 12.34
N ASN A 341 -9.69 -7.05 11.78
CA ASN A 341 -8.23 -7.06 11.98
C ASN A 341 -7.84 -6.51 13.37
N SER A 342 -8.77 -5.86 14.09
CA SER A 342 -8.55 -5.27 15.40
C SER A 342 -9.68 -5.58 16.38
N THR A 343 -9.32 -5.95 17.62
CA THR A 343 -10.29 -6.12 18.72
C THR A 343 -10.96 -4.79 19.07
N LEU A 344 -10.25 -3.66 18.96
CA LEU A 344 -10.81 -2.34 19.22
C LEU A 344 -11.99 -2.04 18.30
N THR A 345 -11.79 -2.16 16.98
CA THR A 345 -12.84 -1.88 15.99
C THR A 345 -14.06 -2.77 16.17
N MET A 346 -13.85 -4.04 16.54
CA MET A 346 -14.94 -4.96 16.88
C MET A 346 -15.71 -4.47 18.11
N LEU A 347 -15.03 -4.04 19.17
CA LEU A 347 -15.68 -3.55 20.39
C LEU A 347 -16.39 -2.21 20.18
N GLU A 348 -15.80 -1.29 19.43
CA GLU A 348 -16.45 -0.02 19.07
C GLU A 348 -17.70 -0.25 18.25
N SER A 349 -17.64 -1.10 17.23
CA SER A 349 -18.82 -1.49 16.44
C SER A 349 -19.87 -2.17 17.32
N TYR A 350 -19.47 -2.99 18.29
CA TYR A 350 -20.40 -3.59 19.25
C TYR A 350 -21.10 -2.53 20.10
N ILE A 351 -20.38 -1.55 20.66
CA ILE A 351 -20.96 -0.47 21.46
C ILE A 351 -21.91 0.41 20.62
N GLU A 352 -21.49 0.79 19.42
CA GLU A 352 -22.30 1.60 18.50
C GLU A 352 -23.63 0.91 18.15
N ASN A 353 -23.62 -0.42 18.03
CA ASN A 353 -24.80 -1.20 17.67
C ASN A 353 -25.52 -1.81 18.89
N HIS A 354 -25.02 -1.64 20.11
CA HIS A 354 -25.54 -2.33 21.30
C HIS A 354 -27.02 -2.05 21.53
N HIS A 355 -27.43 -0.78 21.44
CA HIS A 355 -28.83 -0.39 21.59
C HIS A 355 -29.75 -1.06 20.54
N ALA A 356 -29.31 -1.11 19.28
CA ALA A 356 -30.06 -1.77 18.21
C ALA A 356 -30.14 -3.29 18.44
N LEU A 357 -29.07 -3.91 18.94
CA LEU A 357 -29.05 -5.33 19.30
C LEU A 357 -29.99 -5.65 20.47
N VAL A 358 -30.05 -4.78 21.49
CA VAL A 358 -31.00 -4.90 22.61
C VAL A 358 -32.43 -4.80 22.09
N GLN A 359 -32.77 -3.80 21.26
CA GLN A 359 -34.10 -3.70 20.67
C GLN A 359 -34.46 -4.93 19.83
N PHE A 360 -33.52 -5.43 19.02
CA PHE A 360 -33.70 -6.65 18.23
C PHE A 360 -33.98 -7.88 19.11
N SER A 361 -33.35 -7.97 20.29
CA SER A 361 -33.53 -9.10 21.22
C SER A 361 -34.87 -9.12 21.95
N VAL A 362 -35.54 -7.97 22.07
CA VAL A 362 -36.85 -7.84 22.71
C VAL A 362 -37.95 -8.32 21.77
N ASP A 363 -37.74 -8.28 20.45
CA ASP A 363 -38.70 -8.76 19.46
C ASP A 363 -38.82 -10.32 19.52
N PRO A 364 -40.02 -10.85 19.83
CA PRO A 364 -40.25 -12.29 19.93
C PRO A 364 -39.99 -13.09 18.65
N GLU A 365 -40.14 -12.50 17.47
CA GLU A 365 -39.87 -13.16 16.19
C GLU A 365 -38.37 -13.18 15.89
N CYS A 366 -37.67 -12.09 16.20
CA CYS A 366 -36.22 -12.00 16.07
C CYS A 366 -35.50 -13.00 16.99
N ARG A 367 -36.02 -13.20 18.22
CA ARG A 367 -35.49 -14.19 19.18
C ARG A 367 -35.57 -15.64 18.68
N LYS A 368 -36.53 -15.95 17.80
CA LYS A 368 -36.64 -17.27 17.13
C LYS A 368 -35.64 -17.40 15.97
N LEU A 369 -35.24 -16.27 15.38
CA LEU A 369 -34.31 -16.20 14.25
C LEU A 369 -32.85 -16.15 14.69
N THR A 370 -32.52 -15.71 15.92
CA THR A 370 -31.14 -15.64 16.42
C THR A 370 -30.53 -17.05 16.58
N PRO A 371 -29.63 -17.51 15.69
CA PRO A 371 -29.20 -18.90 15.71
C PRO A 371 -28.11 -19.19 16.75
N SER A 372 -27.60 -18.16 17.46
CA SER A 372 -26.39 -18.30 18.27
C SER A 372 -26.59 -17.81 19.69
N LYS A 373 -26.46 -18.72 20.66
CA LYS A 373 -26.34 -18.46 22.09
C LYS A 373 -25.36 -17.30 22.39
N ALA A 374 -24.30 -17.17 21.58
CA ALA A 374 -23.29 -16.14 21.72
C ALA A 374 -23.80 -14.71 21.46
N ILE A 375 -24.83 -14.52 20.62
CA ILE A 375 -25.41 -13.18 20.38
C ILE A 375 -26.18 -12.71 21.61
N HIS A 376 -26.95 -13.61 22.23
CA HIS A 376 -27.65 -13.31 23.48
C HIS A 376 -26.67 -13.07 24.63
N GLU A 377 -25.66 -13.93 24.79
CA GLU A 377 -24.58 -13.74 25.77
C GLU A 377 -23.81 -12.42 25.54
N ALA A 378 -23.70 -11.96 24.29
CA ALA A 378 -23.07 -10.68 23.99
C ALA A 378 -23.96 -9.50 24.40
N ILE A 379 -25.25 -9.52 24.06
CA ILE A 379 -26.19 -8.41 24.35
C ILE A 379 -26.31 -8.12 25.85
N ASP A 380 -26.24 -9.17 26.68
CA ASP A 380 -26.32 -9.07 28.13
C ASP A 380 -25.06 -8.44 28.78
N ILE A 381 -24.00 -8.17 28.00
CA ILE A 381 -22.80 -7.48 28.50
C ILE A 381 -23.12 -6.00 28.67
N ASP A 382 -22.91 -5.49 29.89
CA ASP A 382 -22.98 -4.06 30.17
C ASP A 382 -21.88 -3.30 29.41
N SER A 383 -22.32 -2.44 28.49
CA SER A 383 -21.47 -1.55 27.70
C SER A 383 -20.53 -0.69 28.57
N ASN A 384 -20.95 -0.31 29.77
CA ASN A 384 -20.12 0.49 30.68
C ASN A 384 -18.89 -0.27 31.19
N VAL A 385 -18.96 -1.60 31.30
CA VAL A 385 -17.84 -2.44 31.73
C VAL A 385 -16.72 -2.47 30.67
N LEU A 386 -17.10 -2.39 29.39
CA LEU A 386 -16.16 -2.40 28.26
C LEU A 386 -15.53 -1.03 27.98
N MET A 387 -16.21 0.07 28.29
CA MET A 387 -15.74 1.42 27.94
C MET A 387 -14.33 1.77 28.46
N PRO A 388 -13.94 1.47 29.71
CA PRO A 388 -12.58 1.70 30.17
C PRO A 388 -11.53 0.94 29.36
N LEU A 389 -11.82 -0.31 28.99
CA LEU A 389 -10.93 -1.12 28.16
C LEU A 389 -10.85 -0.57 26.72
N ILE A 390 -11.97 -0.13 26.15
CA ILE A 390 -12.01 0.50 24.82
C ILE A 390 -11.17 1.78 24.81
N ASN A 391 -11.29 2.64 25.83
CA ASN A 391 -10.49 3.87 25.93
C ASN A 391 -8.99 3.56 26.04
N LEU A 392 -8.61 2.52 26.77
CA LEU A 392 -7.23 2.05 26.82
C LEU A 392 -6.75 1.54 25.46
N LEU A 393 -7.57 0.77 24.74
CA LEU A 393 -7.25 0.28 23.41
C LEU A 393 -7.14 1.42 22.37
N ARG A 394 -7.95 2.48 22.49
CA ARG A 394 -7.84 3.70 21.67
C ARG A 394 -6.52 4.42 21.87
N PHE A 395 -6.04 4.49 23.12
CA PHE A 395 -4.71 5.01 23.41
C PHE A 395 -3.65 4.19 22.66
N PHE A 396 -3.70 2.86 22.74
CA PHE A 396 -2.75 2.01 22.00
C PHE A 396 -2.89 2.13 20.48
N GLU A 397 -4.09 2.33 19.95
CA GLU A 397 -4.28 2.62 18.53
C GLU A 397 -3.59 3.93 18.13
N SER A 398 -3.68 4.98 18.95
CA SER A 398 -2.98 6.25 18.70
C SER A 398 -1.46 6.07 18.67
N ILE A 399 -0.91 5.29 19.61
CA ILE A 399 0.52 4.94 19.66
C ILE A 399 0.93 4.16 18.42
N THR A 400 0.13 3.18 18.01
CA THR A 400 0.38 2.34 16.83
C THR A 400 0.40 3.18 15.56
N ARG A 401 -0.59 4.07 15.38
CA ARG A 401 -0.65 5.00 14.24
C ARG A 401 0.55 5.94 14.17
N MET A 402 1.08 6.40 15.31
CA MET A 402 2.33 7.17 15.33
C MET A 402 3.52 6.34 14.84
N ALA A 403 3.63 5.10 15.31
CA ALA A 403 4.71 4.18 14.93
C ALA A 403 4.68 3.76 13.46
N GLU A 404 3.48 3.58 12.89
CA GLU A 404 3.26 3.20 11.48
C GLU A 404 3.30 4.38 10.50
N GLY A 405 3.45 5.61 11.00
CA GLY A 405 3.54 6.79 10.14
C GLY A 405 4.63 6.63 9.08
N ARG A 406 4.40 7.10 7.84
CA ARG A 406 5.36 6.89 6.72
C ARG A 406 6.75 7.45 7.02
N LYS A 407 6.82 8.50 7.83
CA LYS A 407 8.07 9.12 8.29
C LYS A 407 8.34 8.79 9.76
N SER A 408 7.96 7.62 10.23
CA SER A 408 8.20 7.20 11.61
C SER A 408 9.60 6.62 11.75
N PHE A 409 10.56 7.45 12.13
CA PHE A 409 11.94 7.01 12.40
C PHE A 409 12.00 6.18 13.67
N ALA A 410 12.96 5.27 13.74
CA ALA A 410 13.17 4.44 14.93
C ALA A 410 13.47 5.25 16.20
N SER A 411 13.97 6.49 16.09
CA SER A 411 14.12 7.43 17.23
C SER A 411 12.81 7.72 17.97
N LEU A 412 11.65 7.49 17.34
CA LEU A 412 10.35 7.65 17.99
C LEU A 412 10.08 6.54 19.02
N ILE A 413 10.70 5.36 18.89
CA ILE A 413 10.44 4.20 19.74
C ILE A 413 10.64 4.51 21.24
N PRO A 414 11.78 5.08 21.69
CA PRO A 414 11.97 5.44 23.10
C PRO A 414 10.91 6.42 23.62
N TYR A 415 10.49 7.39 22.80
CA TYR A 415 9.39 8.30 23.15
C TYR A 415 8.05 7.56 23.32
N LEU A 416 7.71 6.63 22.43
CA LEU A 416 6.48 5.84 22.56
C LEU A 416 6.51 4.93 23.78
N ILE A 417 7.68 4.36 24.12
CA ILE A 417 7.86 3.59 25.35
C ILE A 417 7.61 4.47 26.58
N TYR A 418 8.18 5.68 26.59
CA TYR A 418 7.93 6.66 27.65
C TYR A 418 6.44 6.99 27.76
N GLN A 419 5.76 7.30 26.66
CA GLN A 419 4.32 7.60 26.66
C GLN A 419 3.46 6.45 27.22
N ILE A 420 3.80 5.21 26.91
CA ILE A 420 3.11 4.03 27.47
C ILE A 420 3.37 3.92 28.98
N ARG A 421 4.63 4.08 29.42
CA ARG A 421 4.99 3.99 30.85
C ARG A 421 4.22 5.03 31.67
N GLU A 422 4.27 6.29 31.27
CA GLU A 422 3.59 7.39 31.98
C GLU A 422 2.07 7.24 31.95
N ASN A 423 1.47 7.04 30.76
CA ASN A 423 0.03 7.13 30.62
C ASN A 423 -0.72 5.83 30.94
N VAL A 424 -0.04 4.69 30.92
CA VAL A 424 -0.66 3.39 31.19
C VAL A 424 -0.17 2.84 32.53
N LEU A 425 1.15 2.68 32.70
CA LEU A 425 1.70 1.99 33.87
C LEU A 425 1.65 2.87 35.12
N GLU A 426 2.07 4.12 35.03
CA GLU A 426 2.11 5.01 36.19
C GLU A 426 0.73 5.52 36.61
N LYS A 427 -0.11 5.93 35.66
CA LYS A 427 -1.49 6.36 35.96
C LYS A 427 -2.31 5.26 36.62
N THR A 428 -2.17 4.01 36.17
CA THR A 428 -2.88 2.88 36.78
C THR A 428 -2.37 2.57 38.20
N ARG A 429 -1.08 2.82 38.47
CA ARG A 429 -0.48 2.63 39.81
C ARG A 429 -0.94 3.69 40.82
N HIS A 430 -1.10 4.96 40.42
CA HIS A 430 -1.35 6.08 41.34
C HIS A 430 -2.84 6.44 41.50
N GLN A 431 -3.74 5.99 40.62
CA GLN A 431 -5.18 6.26 40.70
C GLN A 431 -6.05 4.99 40.74
N PRO A 432 -5.89 4.10 41.73
CA PRO A 432 -6.70 2.87 41.83
C PRO A 432 -8.20 3.16 42.06
N SER A 433 -8.58 4.33 42.57
CA SER A 433 -9.96 4.69 42.93
C SER A 433 -10.81 5.30 41.79
N GLN A 434 -10.19 5.79 40.71
CA GLN A 434 -10.91 6.27 39.50
C GLN A 434 -10.91 5.23 38.36
N ASN A 435 -10.02 4.24 38.39
CA ASN A 435 -9.93 3.13 37.42
C ASN A 435 -10.48 1.80 38.01
N ASN A 436 -11.72 1.80 38.51
CA ASN A 436 -12.36 0.62 39.14
C ASN A 436 -12.69 -0.55 38.17
N SER A 437 -12.18 -0.55 36.93
CA SER A 437 -12.43 -1.64 36.00
C SER A 437 -11.43 -2.76 36.21
N ILE A 438 -11.90 -3.89 36.73
CA ILE A 438 -11.11 -5.13 36.85
C ILE A 438 -10.48 -5.55 35.52
N LEU A 439 -11.13 -5.23 34.39
CA LEU A 439 -10.62 -5.51 33.06
C LEU A 439 -9.37 -4.68 32.75
N VAL A 440 -9.33 -3.41 33.14
CA VAL A 440 -8.17 -2.53 32.92
C VAL A 440 -7.02 -2.96 33.81
N THR A 441 -7.27 -3.27 35.09
CA THR A 441 -6.22 -3.75 36.00
C THR A 441 -5.59 -5.05 35.50
N GLU A 442 -6.40 -6.07 35.19
CA GLU A 442 -5.88 -7.35 34.70
C GLU A 442 -5.18 -7.20 33.33
N PHE A 443 -5.66 -6.27 32.48
CA PHE A 443 -4.99 -5.94 31.22
C PHE A 443 -3.60 -5.35 31.48
N VAL A 444 -3.52 -4.33 32.33
CA VAL A 444 -2.28 -3.57 32.58
C VAL A 444 -1.24 -4.44 33.28
N ASP A 445 -1.63 -5.30 34.21
CA ASP A 445 -0.72 -6.23 34.88
C ASP A 445 -0.06 -7.19 33.89
N LYS A 446 -0.87 -7.86 33.05
CA LYS A 446 -0.35 -8.73 31.99
C LYS A 446 0.45 -7.95 30.95
N PHE A 447 0.00 -6.74 30.62
CA PHE A 447 0.66 -5.88 29.65
C PHE A 447 2.05 -5.51 30.14
N GLN A 448 2.19 -5.10 31.40
CA GLN A 448 3.45 -4.69 31.99
C GLN A 448 4.50 -5.81 31.92
N GLU A 449 4.12 -7.04 32.31
CA GLU A 449 5.02 -8.20 32.22
C GLU A 449 5.46 -8.46 30.77
N ALA A 450 4.51 -8.49 29.84
CA ALA A 450 4.75 -8.75 28.43
C ALA A 450 5.59 -7.64 27.76
N PHE A 451 5.37 -6.38 28.17
CA PHE A 451 5.99 -5.18 27.63
C PHE A 451 7.43 -5.03 28.10
N GLU A 452 7.68 -5.09 29.41
CA GLU A 452 9.02 -4.93 29.97
C GLU A 452 9.97 -6.03 29.48
N LYS A 453 9.49 -7.26 29.27
CA LYS A 453 10.28 -8.33 28.65
C LYS A 453 10.72 -8.00 27.22
N ARG A 454 9.87 -7.35 26.44
CA ARG A 454 10.09 -7.14 24.99
C ARG A 454 10.84 -5.85 24.70
N VAL A 455 10.65 -4.79 25.49
CA VAL A 455 11.36 -3.51 25.29
C VAL A 455 12.87 -3.61 25.50
N GLU A 456 13.34 -4.65 26.18
CA GLU A 456 14.77 -4.95 26.32
C GLU A 456 15.49 -5.11 24.97
N GLU A 457 14.77 -5.56 23.93
CA GLU A 457 15.30 -5.66 22.55
C GLU A 457 15.70 -4.29 21.97
N TYR A 458 15.21 -3.18 22.54
CA TYR A 458 15.59 -1.82 22.12
C TYR A 458 16.86 -1.30 22.79
N ARG A 459 17.48 -2.05 23.70
CA ARG A 459 18.81 -1.72 24.24
C ARG A 459 19.88 -2.04 23.20
N HIS A 460 19.91 -1.23 22.15
CA HIS A 460 20.68 -1.48 20.95
C HIS A 460 21.50 -0.25 20.53
N PRO A 461 22.82 -0.39 20.25
CA PRO A 461 23.69 0.74 19.89
C PRO A 461 23.18 1.55 18.70
N LEU A 462 22.65 0.88 17.67
CA LEU A 462 22.03 1.55 16.51
C LEU A 462 20.89 2.49 16.93
N LEU A 463 20.00 2.08 17.84
CA LEU A 463 18.88 2.92 18.28
C LEU A 463 19.39 4.15 19.04
N MET A 464 20.45 3.99 19.84
CA MET A 464 21.09 5.11 20.54
C MET A 464 21.67 6.15 19.57
N LYS A 465 22.33 5.69 18.49
CA LYS A 465 22.82 6.58 17.42
C LYS A 465 21.68 7.33 16.73
N ILE A 466 20.62 6.62 16.35
CA ILE A 466 19.44 7.21 15.69
C ILE A 466 18.77 8.24 16.61
N LEU A 467 18.64 7.92 17.90
CA LEU A 467 18.05 8.80 18.90
C LEU A 467 18.90 10.06 19.15
N PHE A 468 20.23 9.94 19.15
CA PHE A 468 21.14 11.08 19.25
C PHE A 468 20.99 12.04 18.08
N LEU A 469 20.83 11.51 16.86
CA LEU A 469 20.65 12.32 15.65
C LEU A 469 19.22 12.89 15.51
N ASP A 470 18.35 12.67 16.50
CA ASP A 470 17.02 13.26 16.54
C ASP A 470 17.00 14.50 17.45
N PRO A 471 16.91 15.72 16.89
CA PRO A 471 16.97 16.97 17.64
C PRO A 471 15.80 17.17 18.61
N ARG A 472 14.73 16.37 18.51
CA ARG A 472 13.63 16.37 19.50
C ARG A 472 14.08 15.78 20.83
N PHE A 473 14.94 14.77 20.78
CA PHE A 473 15.17 13.86 21.90
C PHE A 473 16.57 13.94 22.47
N VAL A 474 17.56 14.42 21.71
CA VAL A 474 18.96 14.52 22.16
C VAL A 474 19.07 15.13 23.56
N GLY A 475 19.66 14.42 24.52
CA GLY A 475 19.82 14.90 25.91
C GLY A 475 18.54 15.08 26.72
N VAL A 476 17.39 14.49 26.33
CA VAL A 476 16.19 14.43 27.18
C VAL A 476 16.35 13.32 28.22
N GLU A 477 16.32 13.67 29.51
CA GLU A 477 16.56 12.72 30.61
C GLU A 477 15.43 11.68 30.78
N CYS A 478 14.17 12.05 30.55
CA CYS A 478 13.05 11.10 30.69
C CYS A 478 13.01 10.02 29.60
N ILE A 479 13.67 10.27 28.46
CA ILE A 479 13.76 9.31 27.35
C ILE A 479 14.93 8.36 27.56
N MET A 480 16.07 8.89 28.01
CA MET A 480 17.29 8.12 28.19
C MET A 480 18.18 8.75 29.26
N ASP A 481 18.78 7.92 30.12
CA ASP A 481 19.63 8.36 31.22
C ASP A 481 20.91 9.05 30.74
N ARG A 482 21.48 9.95 31.55
CA ARG A 482 22.73 10.68 31.23
C ARG A 482 23.89 9.76 30.82
N SER A 483 24.05 8.62 31.50
CA SER A 483 25.12 7.66 31.16
C SER A 483 24.94 7.11 29.75
N LYS A 484 23.71 6.78 29.35
CA LYS A 484 23.42 6.24 28.02
C LYS A 484 23.52 7.32 26.94
N TRP A 485 23.22 8.58 27.26
CA TRP A 485 23.51 9.71 26.37
C TRP A 485 25.00 9.85 26.11
N HIS A 486 25.83 9.70 27.14
CA HIS A 486 27.28 9.68 26.97
C HIS A 486 27.73 8.53 26.06
N ASP A 487 27.22 7.32 26.28
CA ASP A 487 27.51 6.17 25.43
C ASP A 487 27.08 6.41 23.96
N ALA A 488 25.91 7.01 23.75
CA ALA A 488 25.42 7.36 22.42
C ALA A 488 26.33 8.37 21.72
N GLU A 489 26.81 9.38 22.45
CA GLU A 489 27.77 10.36 21.94
C GLU A 489 29.09 9.69 21.54
N GLN A 490 29.63 8.78 22.36
CA GLN A 490 30.86 8.04 22.01
C GLN A 490 30.69 7.20 20.75
N LEU A 491 29.52 6.56 20.58
CA LEU A 491 29.19 5.82 19.37
C LEU A 491 29.13 6.69 18.12
N ILE A 492 28.60 7.91 18.23
CA ILE A 492 28.58 8.90 17.13
C ILE A 492 29.99 9.36 16.79
N ARG A 493 30.81 9.67 17.81
CA ARG A 493 32.20 10.07 17.64
C ARG A 493 33.03 9.00 16.94
N ALA A 494 32.84 7.73 17.29
CA ALA A 494 33.51 6.62 16.63
C ALA A 494 33.12 6.52 15.15
N ASP A 495 31.83 6.67 14.83
CA ASP A 495 31.36 6.63 13.45
C ASP A 495 31.93 7.80 12.62
N LEU A 496 31.99 9.01 13.20
CA LEU A 496 32.56 10.18 12.54
C LEU A 496 34.04 10.01 12.21
N ARG A 497 34.84 9.53 13.17
CA ARG A 497 36.26 9.24 12.95
C ARG A 497 36.47 8.18 11.85
N SER A 498 35.66 7.11 11.87
CA SER A 498 35.74 6.08 10.85
C SER A 498 35.36 6.57 9.44
N SER A 499 34.47 7.57 9.36
CA SER A 499 34.09 8.19 8.07
C SER A 499 35.23 9.05 7.54
N GLU A 500 35.87 9.87 8.38
CA GLU A 500 37.02 10.70 7.99
C GLU A 500 38.20 9.83 7.51
N GLU A 501 38.51 8.73 8.21
CA GLU A 501 39.54 7.77 7.77
C GLU A 501 39.21 7.14 6.41
N ALA A 502 37.95 6.77 6.19
CA ALA A 502 37.51 6.18 4.92
C ALA A 502 37.55 7.18 3.76
N ASP A 503 37.24 8.44 4.01
CA ASP A 503 37.28 9.51 3.01
C ASP A 503 38.73 9.88 2.66
N HIS A 504 39.64 9.95 3.62
CA HIS A 504 41.08 10.12 3.36
C HIS A 504 41.66 8.99 2.50
N LEU A 505 41.32 7.72 2.79
CA LEU A 505 41.76 6.58 1.98
C LEU A 505 41.18 6.59 0.55
N ARG A 506 40.03 7.24 0.32
CA ARG A 506 39.46 7.42 -1.02
C ARG A 506 40.18 8.52 -1.77
N GLU A 507 40.42 9.66 -1.14
CA GLU A 507 41.17 10.77 -1.71
C GLU A 507 42.59 10.34 -2.12
N GLU A 508 43.29 9.55 -1.29
CA GLU A 508 44.60 8.99 -1.63
C GLU A 508 44.57 8.03 -2.84
N ARG A 509 43.49 7.26 -3.00
CA ARG A 509 43.31 6.37 -4.17
C ARG A 509 42.98 7.13 -5.44
N GLU A 510 42.22 8.21 -5.36
CA GLU A 510 41.85 9.04 -6.50
C GLU A 510 43.02 9.93 -6.95
N THR A 511 43.81 10.44 -6.02
CA THR A 511 45.02 11.24 -6.31
C THR A 511 46.19 10.37 -6.79
N GLY A 512 46.35 9.14 -6.28
CA GLY A 512 47.35 8.18 -6.75
C GLY A 512 47.15 7.66 -8.19
N LEU A 513 46.00 7.93 -8.80
CA LEU A 513 45.72 7.63 -10.22
C LEU A 513 45.97 8.82 -11.16
N ALA A 514 46.28 10.00 -10.62
CA ALA A 514 46.38 11.25 -11.39
C ALA A 514 47.81 11.73 -11.68
N ASP A 515 48.86 11.09 -11.16
CA ASP A 515 50.21 11.66 -11.19
C ASP A 515 51.22 10.85 -12.03
N VAL A 516 51.19 11.09 -13.35
CA VAL A 516 52.39 11.09 -14.20
C VAL A 516 52.27 12.29 -15.15
N GLN A 517 52.67 13.48 -14.71
CA GLN A 517 53.60 14.36 -15.42
C GLN A 517 53.81 15.73 -14.73
N ASP A 518 55.09 15.98 -14.46
CA ASP A 518 55.82 17.26 -14.54
C ASP A 518 55.80 18.25 -13.35
N GLY A 519 56.83 18.11 -12.49
CA GLY A 519 57.91 19.08 -12.37
C GLY A 519 57.58 20.54 -12.03
N GLY A 520 57.72 20.92 -10.75
CA GLY A 520 57.84 22.33 -10.36
C GLY A 520 57.73 22.57 -8.85
N GLU A 521 58.81 22.33 -8.10
CA GLU A 521 58.89 22.73 -6.69
C GLU A 521 58.86 24.27 -6.56
N MET A 522 57.86 24.80 -5.85
CA MET A 522 57.91 26.14 -5.26
C MET A 522 57.53 26.05 -3.79
N TYR A 523 58.55 26.13 -2.93
CA TYR A 523 58.42 26.14 -1.47
C TYR A 523 57.68 27.40 -1.02
N SER A 524 56.36 27.31 -0.85
CA SER A 524 55.56 28.33 -0.19
C SER A 524 55.67 28.14 1.32
N LEU A 525 56.28 29.11 2.00
CA LEU A 525 56.36 29.20 3.46
C LEU A 525 54.93 29.21 4.03
N LYS A 526 54.54 28.12 4.71
CA LYS A 526 53.28 28.08 5.47
C LYS A 526 53.33 29.15 6.57
N PRO A 527 52.31 30.01 6.69
CA PRO A 527 52.21 30.91 7.83
C PRO A 527 52.15 30.08 9.11
N LEU A 528 53.01 30.39 10.08
CA LEU A 528 52.90 29.88 11.44
C LEU A 528 51.54 30.29 11.99
N ASN A 529 50.60 29.35 11.98
CA ASN A 529 49.28 29.55 12.55
C ASN A 529 49.43 29.55 14.06
N LEU A 530 49.31 30.73 14.66
CA LEU A 530 49.27 30.97 16.10
C LEU A 530 47.91 30.53 16.68
N SER A 531 47.42 29.35 16.27
CA SER A 531 46.21 28.66 16.72
C SER A 531 46.51 27.43 17.57
N SER A 532 47.80 27.18 17.83
CA SER A 532 48.32 26.00 18.54
C SER A 532 48.08 25.99 20.05
N LEU A 533 47.24 26.88 20.60
CA LEU A 533 46.96 26.90 22.05
C LEU A 533 45.57 26.43 22.47
N VAL A 534 44.60 26.21 21.57
CA VAL A 534 43.45 25.29 21.78
C VAL A 534 42.88 24.88 20.41
N SER A 535 43.49 23.93 19.70
CA SER A 535 42.78 23.27 18.59
C SER A 535 41.73 22.34 19.19
N ARG A 536 40.49 22.83 19.37
CA ARG A 536 39.35 21.95 19.67
C ARG A 536 39.13 21.05 18.46
N ASP A 537 38.99 19.74 18.68
CA ASP A 537 38.65 18.76 17.64
C ASP A 537 37.42 19.27 16.87
N PRO A 538 37.43 19.34 15.53
CA PRO A 538 36.27 19.75 14.73
C PRO A 538 35.00 18.98 15.09
N ILE A 539 35.12 17.69 15.46
CA ILE A 539 33.99 16.86 15.92
C ILE A 539 33.45 17.38 17.26
N ASP A 540 34.33 17.75 18.20
CA ASP A 540 33.92 18.31 19.50
C ASP A 540 33.15 19.62 19.35
N ALA A 541 33.61 20.49 18.46
CA ALA A 541 32.96 21.76 18.19
C ALA A 541 31.55 21.55 17.62
N GLU A 542 31.40 20.63 16.67
CA GLU A 542 30.13 20.33 16.01
C GLU A 542 29.11 19.71 16.98
N ILE A 543 29.54 18.74 17.79
CA ILE A 543 28.69 18.13 18.83
C ILE A 543 28.27 19.16 19.88
N SER A 544 29.20 20.01 20.33
CA SER A 544 28.90 21.07 21.30
C SER A 544 27.88 22.07 20.77
N TYR A 545 27.98 22.44 19.49
CA TYR A 545 26.98 23.28 18.83
C TYR A 545 25.62 22.59 18.79
N TYR A 546 25.59 21.30 18.41
CA TYR A 546 24.34 20.54 18.31
C TYR A 546 23.57 20.48 19.64
N TYR A 547 24.26 20.28 20.76
CA TYR A 547 23.61 20.34 22.09
C TYR A 547 23.12 21.73 22.48
N GLY A 548 23.75 22.80 21.96
CA GLY A 548 23.39 24.19 22.25
C GLY A 548 22.29 24.76 21.35
N ASP A 549 21.92 24.06 20.28
CA ASP A 549 20.89 24.51 19.35
C ASP A 549 19.47 24.38 19.94
N LEU A 550 18.53 25.18 19.42
CA LEU A 550 17.15 25.15 19.86
C LEU A 550 16.47 23.85 19.40
N ARG A 551 15.86 23.15 20.37
CA ARG A 551 15.14 21.91 20.11
C ARG A 551 13.89 22.19 19.28
N ILE A 552 13.61 21.27 18.36
CA ILE A 552 12.35 21.28 17.62
C ILE A 552 11.21 20.66 18.46
N PRO A 553 9.94 20.98 18.17
CA PRO A 553 8.80 20.48 18.93
C PRO A 553 8.72 18.95 19.05
N SER A 554 8.36 18.47 20.24
CA SER A 554 8.09 17.05 20.50
C SER A 554 6.86 16.55 19.73
N PRO A 555 6.76 15.23 19.47
CA PRO A 555 5.58 14.64 18.83
C PRO A 555 4.29 14.94 19.60
N THR A 556 3.18 15.09 18.88
CA THR A 556 1.84 15.28 19.44
C THR A 556 0.95 14.05 19.17
N SER A 557 -0.23 13.99 19.80
CA SER A 557 -1.20 12.90 19.59
C SER A 557 -1.70 12.78 18.15
N THR A 558 -1.58 13.85 17.35
CA THR A 558 -2.07 13.93 15.96
C THR A 558 -0.95 13.90 14.92
N SER A 559 0.29 14.23 15.30
CA SER A 559 1.44 14.29 14.39
C SER A 559 2.70 13.79 15.06
N ASN A 560 3.39 12.86 14.40
CA ASN A 560 4.67 12.37 14.89
C ASN A 560 5.83 13.36 14.70
N ASN A 561 5.64 14.50 14.03
CA ASN A 561 6.62 15.59 13.81
C ASN A 561 7.99 15.17 13.21
N SER A 562 8.09 14.01 12.58
CA SER A 562 9.36 13.58 11.98
C SER A 562 9.75 14.37 10.73
N ASP A 563 8.80 15.09 10.13
CA ASP A 563 9.09 16.02 9.02
C ASP A 563 9.97 17.19 9.46
N GLU A 564 9.77 17.67 10.68
CA GLU A 564 10.54 18.77 11.25
C GLU A 564 11.98 18.34 11.53
N VAL A 565 12.21 17.07 11.85
CA VAL A 565 13.56 16.50 12.00
C VAL A 565 14.34 16.58 10.69
N LEU A 566 13.74 16.19 9.56
CA LEU A 566 14.41 16.29 8.26
C LEU A 566 14.61 17.75 7.84
N ALA A 567 13.64 18.62 8.14
CA ALA A 567 13.76 20.05 7.88
C ALA A 567 14.89 20.70 8.70
N TYR A 568 15.05 20.31 9.97
CA TYR A 568 16.15 20.75 10.83
C TYR A 568 17.50 20.42 10.19
N TRP A 569 17.70 19.16 9.80
CA TRP A 569 18.96 18.75 9.19
C TRP A 569 19.21 19.41 7.83
N LYS A 570 18.16 19.61 7.02
CA LYS A 570 18.26 20.37 5.77
C LYS A 570 18.77 21.80 5.98
N ASN A 571 18.29 22.47 7.02
CA ASN A 571 18.67 23.85 7.33
C ASN A 571 20.04 23.95 8.00
N ASN A 572 20.44 22.92 8.75
CA ASN A 572 21.68 22.89 9.51
C ASN A 572 22.82 22.09 8.86
N GLN A 573 22.61 21.42 7.71
CA GLN A 573 23.64 20.59 7.06
C GLN A 573 24.96 21.32 6.77
N ASN A 574 24.92 22.63 6.52
CA ASN A 574 26.13 23.42 6.27
C ASN A 574 26.87 23.77 7.57
N LYS A 575 26.14 23.85 8.69
CA LYS A 575 26.69 24.14 10.03
C LYS A 575 27.17 22.87 10.73
N LEU A 576 26.46 21.76 10.50
CA LEU A 576 26.65 20.44 11.09
C LEU A 576 26.90 19.39 9.99
N PRO A 577 27.96 19.54 9.16
CA PRO A 577 28.16 18.69 7.98
C PRO A 577 28.39 17.21 8.33
N ARG A 578 29.12 16.91 9.40
CA ARG A 578 29.46 15.55 9.80
C ARG A 578 28.26 14.84 10.41
N LEU A 579 27.57 15.52 11.33
CA LEU A 579 26.37 14.98 11.94
C LEU A 579 25.24 14.84 10.92
N ALA A 580 25.12 15.77 9.97
CA ALA A 580 24.17 15.67 8.88
C ALA A 580 24.42 14.44 7.99
N GLN A 581 25.68 14.12 7.68
CA GLN A 581 26.02 12.90 6.94
C GLN A 581 25.56 11.63 7.67
N LEU A 582 25.76 11.56 8.99
CA LEU A 582 25.26 10.44 9.80
C LEU A 582 23.74 10.46 9.93
N ALA A 583 23.11 11.62 10.04
CA ALA A 583 21.66 11.76 10.08
C ALA A 583 21.03 11.24 8.78
N GLU A 584 21.59 11.58 7.61
CA GLU A 584 21.14 11.06 6.31
C GLU A 584 21.26 9.53 6.24
N LYS A 585 22.33 8.97 6.81
CA LYS A 585 22.57 7.51 6.92
C LYS A 585 21.59 6.81 7.85
N TYR A 586 21.35 7.33 9.04
CA TYR A 586 20.65 6.61 10.11
C TYR A 586 19.15 6.95 10.22
N LEU A 587 18.71 8.16 9.87
CA LEU A 587 17.29 8.57 9.92
C LEU A 587 16.45 7.97 8.76
N CYS A 588 16.95 6.94 8.09
CA CYS A 588 16.16 6.12 7.16
C CYS A 588 15.57 4.86 7.81
N VAL A 589 16.00 4.53 9.04
CA VAL A 589 15.52 3.36 9.79
C VAL A 589 14.15 3.65 10.39
N LEU A 590 13.18 2.78 10.10
CA LEU A 590 11.78 2.97 10.50
C LEU A 590 11.44 2.28 11.82
N ALA A 591 10.52 2.86 12.57
CA ALA A 591 10.00 2.28 13.82
C ALA A 591 9.11 1.05 13.58
N SER A 592 8.45 0.98 12.42
CA SER A 592 7.59 -0.14 12.03
C SER A 592 8.02 -0.72 10.69
N SER A 593 7.90 -2.05 10.55
CA SER A 593 7.98 -2.75 9.27
C SER A 593 6.66 -2.73 8.49
N ALA A 594 5.55 -2.45 9.20
CA ALA A 594 4.24 -2.25 8.61
C ALA A 594 4.18 -0.84 8.01
N GLU A 595 3.76 -0.76 6.76
CA GLU A 595 3.34 0.50 6.16
C GLU A 595 1.85 0.72 6.47
N PRO A 596 1.34 1.97 6.49
CA PRO A 596 -0.05 2.25 6.85
C PRO A 596 -1.04 1.39 6.05
N GLU A 597 -2.08 0.86 6.71
CA GLU A 597 -3.11 0.00 6.09
C GLU A 597 -3.73 0.61 4.81
N ARG A 598 -3.69 1.94 4.66
CA ARG A 598 -4.13 2.68 3.46
C ARG A 598 -3.40 2.28 2.17
N VAL A 599 -2.17 1.75 2.27
CA VAL A 599 -1.42 1.21 1.12
C VAL A 599 -1.93 -0.19 0.74
N PHE A 600 -2.58 -0.91 1.67
CA PHE A 600 -2.88 -2.35 1.56
C PHE A 600 -4.35 -2.74 1.52
N SER A 601 -5.29 -1.87 1.91
CA SER A 601 -6.73 -2.21 2.00
C SER A 601 -7.33 -2.82 0.72
N GLY A 602 -6.75 -2.53 -0.45
CA GLY A 602 -7.15 -3.14 -1.73
C GLY A 602 -6.28 -4.29 -2.27
N LEU A 603 -5.17 -4.66 -1.61
CA LEU A 603 -4.28 -5.77 -2.03
C LEU A 603 -4.83 -7.14 -1.57
N SER A 604 -5.47 -7.18 -0.40
CA SER A 604 -6.13 -8.39 0.10
C SER A 604 -7.15 -8.92 -0.92
N HIS A 605 -7.95 -8.04 -1.54
CA HIS A 605 -8.93 -8.38 -2.57
C HIS A 605 -8.33 -8.97 -3.85
N LEU A 606 -7.09 -8.64 -4.19
CA LEU A 606 -6.41 -9.22 -5.37
C LEU A 606 -6.02 -10.69 -5.13
N LEU A 607 -5.62 -11.02 -3.90
CA LEU A 607 -5.14 -12.34 -3.51
C LEU A 607 -6.23 -13.25 -2.93
N SER A 608 -7.25 -12.67 -2.31
CA SER A 608 -8.38 -13.40 -1.70
C SER A 608 -9.47 -13.78 -2.70
N ASN A 609 -9.50 -13.15 -3.87
CA ASN A 609 -10.50 -13.42 -4.89
C ASN A 609 -10.14 -14.67 -5.71
N THR A 610 -10.89 -15.76 -5.49
CA THR A 610 -10.73 -17.04 -6.18
C THR A 610 -10.88 -16.93 -7.71
N LYS A 611 -11.63 -15.95 -8.23
CA LYS A 611 -11.74 -15.69 -9.69
C LYS A 611 -10.45 -15.10 -10.30
N ARG A 612 -9.53 -14.59 -9.47
CA ARG A 612 -8.19 -14.11 -9.85
C ARG A 612 -7.07 -15.04 -9.38
N GLY A 613 -7.39 -16.18 -8.76
CA GLY A 613 -6.44 -17.19 -8.28
C GLY A 613 -5.75 -18.02 -9.37
N ASN A 614 -5.92 -17.66 -10.64
CA ASN A 614 -5.28 -18.33 -11.79
C ASN A 614 -4.25 -17.42 -12.49
N LEU A 615 -3.76 -16.39 -11.80
CA LEU A 615 -2.65 -15.56 -12.26
C LEU A 615 -1.34 -16.28 -11.91
N SER A 616 -0.37 -16.26 -12.83
CA SER A 616 0.98 -16.75 -12.52
C SER A 616 1.68 -15.84 -11.52
N ASP A 617 2.64 -16.38 -10.76
CA ASP A 617 3.42 -15.61 -9.77
C ASP A 617 4.06 -14.37 -10.39
N SER A 618 4.59 -14.48 -11.62
CA SER A 618 5.15 -13.36 -12.38
C SER A 618 4.11 -12.27 -12.69
N THR A 619 2.86 -12.67 -12.99
CA THR A 619 1.78 -11.70 -13.25
C THR A 619 1.37 -11.00 -11.96
N VAL A 620 1.29 -11.74 -10.84
CA VAL A 620 1.01 -11.18 -9.52
C VAL A 620 2.10 -10.19 -9.12
N GLU A 621 3.36 -10.55 -9.29
CA GLU A 621 4.50 -9.68 -8.99
C GLU A 621 4.44 -8.39 -9.83
N ASN A 622 4.26 -8.49 -11.15
CA ASN A 622 4.18 -7.31 -12.03
C ASN A 622 2.98 -6.40 -11.69
N LEU A 623 1.81 -6.97 -11.42
CA LEU A 623 0.63 -6.20 -10.99
C LEU A 623 0.89 -5.47 -9.68
N THR A 624 1.55 -6.17 -8.76
CA THR A 624 1.92 -5.66 -7.45
C THR A 624 2.93 -4.53 -7.59
N THR A 625 3.96 -4.65 -8.44
CA THR A 625 4.91 -3.58 -8.78
C THR A 625 4.20 -2.33 -9.32
N VAL A 626 3.32 -2.47 -10.31
CA VAL A 626 2.58 -1.34 -10.91
C VAL A 626 1.67 -0.67 -9.89
N ARG A 627 0.90 -1.47 -9.14
CA ARG A 627 -0.03 -0.95 -8.13
C ARG A 627 0.69 -0.20 -7.03
N HIS A 628 1.80 -0.73 -6.51
CA HIS A 628 2.59 -0.04 -5.50
C HIS A 628 3.15 1.27 -6.02
N HIS A 629 3.69 1.29 -7.23
CA HIS A 629 4.19 2.52 -7.84
C HIS A 629 3.10 3.60 -7.92
N ILE A 630 1.88 3.23 -8.32
CA ILE A 630 0.72 4.14 -8.33
C ILE A 630 0.37 4.63 -6.92
N ALA A 631 0.29 3.73 -5.94
CA ALA A 631 -0.02 4.08 -4.56
C ALA A 631 1.01 5.05 -3.97
N PHE A 632 2.31 4.81 -4.20
CA PHE A 632 3.38 5.70 -3.78
C PHE A 632 3.27 7.07 -4.47
N LYS A 633 3.02 7.11 -5.78
CA LYS A 633 2.87 8.38 -6.51
C LYS A 633 1.74 9.24 -5.95
N LYS A 634 0.58 8.64 -5.64
CA LYS A 634 -0.56 9.35 -5.03
C LYS A 634 -0.21 9.92 -3.66
N LEU A 635 0.46 9.13 -2.84
CA LEU A 635 0.83 9.56 -1.50
C LEU A 635 1.92 10.65 -1.54
N ASP A 636 2.89 10.56 -2.45
CA ASP A 636 3.90 11.61 -2.64
C ASP A 636 3.27 12.93 -3.14
N GLN A 637 2.20 12.86 -3.93
CA GLN A 637 1.41 14.02 -4.35
C GLN A 637 0.63 14.62 -3.17
N PHE A 638 0.00 13.77 -2.35
CA PHE A 638 -0.73 14.19 -1.16
C PHE A 638 0.17 14.86 -0.11
N ASP A 639 1.38 14.32 0.11
CA ASP A 639 2.37 14.89 1.03
C ASP A 639 2.81 16.30 0.55
N ARG A 640 2.95 16.50 -0.76
CA ARG A 640 3.26 17.83 -1.34
C ARG A 640 2.11 18.82 -1.19
N SER A 641 0.88 18.41 -1.52
CA SER A 641 -0.29 19.30 -1.40
C SER A 641 -0.60 19.67 0.06
N SER A 642 -0.40 18.73 0.99
CA SER A 642 -0.56 18.98 2.42
C SER A 642 0.50 19.94 2.96
N PHE A 643 1.74 19.86 2.45
CA PHE A 643 2.81 20.79 2.80
C PHE A 643 2.54 22.20 2.26
N GLU A 644 2.05 22.32 1.03
CA GLU A 644 1.64 23.60 0.43
C GLU A 644 0.49 24.25 1.21
N GLN A 645 -0.55 23.49 1.56
CA GLN A 645 -1.66 23.99 2.40
C GLN A 645 -1.20 24.45 3.79
N ARG A 646 -0.29 23.73 4.45
CA ARG A 646 0.27 24.16 5.73
C ARG A 646 1.02 25.48 5.61
N LYS A 647 1.72 25.67 4.49
CA LYS A 647 2.48 26.89 4.20
C LYS A 647 1.55 28.08 4.00
N ASP A 648 0.45 27.91 3.28
CA ASP A 648 -0.56 28.96 3.09
C ASP A 648 -1.25 29.33 4.41
N SER A 649 -1.63 28.35 5.24
CA SER A 649 -2.19 28.62 6.58
C SER A 649 -1.19 29.28 7.54
N SER A 650 0.11 29.02 7.40
CA SER A 650 1.15 29.67 8.21
C SER A 650 1.36 31.13 7.79
N VAL A 651 1.15 31.45 6.51
CA VAL A 651 1.24 32.80 5.95
C VAL A 651 -0.02 33.61 6.31
N GLU A 652 -1.20 32.99 6.34
CA GLU A 652 -2.43 33.65 6.82
C GLU A 652 -2.34 34.04 8.31
N ILE A 653 -1.79 33.18 9.18
CA ILE A 653 -1.59 33.49 10.61
C ILE A 653 -0.55 34.60 10.83
N LEU A 654 0.45 34.71 9.94
CA LEU A 654 1.44 35.80 9.99
C LEU A 654 0.88 37.12 9.44
N ASN A 655 -0.06 37.07 8.48
CA ASN A 655 -0.73 38.27 7.97
C ASN A 655 -1.80 38.80 8.95
N GLU A 656 -2.54 37.91 9.62
CA GLU A 656 -3.49 38.33 10.67
C GLU A 656 -2.79 38.91 11.92
N SER A 657 -1.54 38.53 12.18
CA SER A 657 -0.75 39.13 13.27
C SER A 657 -0.03 40.43 12.88
N MET A 658 0.10 40.73 11.58
CA MET A 658 0.59 42.03 11.09
C MET A 658 -0.54 43.05 10.89
N ASP A 659 -1.75 42.63 10.53
CA ASP A 659 -2.89 43.52 10.30
C ASP A 659 -3.57 44.04 11.60
N ASN A 660 -3.22 43.51 12.77
CA ASN A 660 -3.71 44.00 14.07
C ASN A 660 -2.75 44.98 14.79
N SER A 661 -1.77 45.55 14.08
CA SER A 661 -0.75 46.44 14.68
C SER A 661 -0.72 47.88 14.16
N THR A 662 -1.75 48.33 13.45
CA THR A 662 -1.88 49.73 13.06
C THR A 662 -3.25 50.28 13.46
N ASP A 663 -3.36 50.72 14.71
CA ASP A 663 -4.13 51.91 15.11
C ASP A 663 -3.71 52.28 16.54
N ASP A 664 -2.60 53.02 16.64
CA ASP A 664 -2.22 53.76 17.83
C ASP A 664 -2.22 55.25 17.50
N SER A 665 -3.31 55.92 17.86
CA SER A 665 -3.27 57.34 18.25
C SER A 665 -4.56 57.73 18.95
N GLY A 666 -4.51 58.00 20.26
CA GLY A 666 -5.51 58.85 20.89
C GLY A 666 -5.79 58.62 22.38
N TYR A 667 -5.10 59.43 23.20
CA TYR A 667 -5.58 60.03 24.44
C TYR A 667 -5.59 59.23 25.76
N GLU A 668 -4.73 59.71 26.66
CA GLU A 668 -4.79 59.66 28.12
C GLU A 668 -6.17 60.10 28.65
N ASP A 669 -6.75 59.39 29.63
CA ASP A 669 -7.00 59.88 31.00
C ASP A 669 -7.87 58.93 31.86
N ALA A 670 -7.68 59.04 33.18
CA ALA A 670 -8.51 58.57 34.32
C ALA A 670 -8.53 57.06 34.66
N LEU A 671 -7.86 56.61 35.73
CA LEU A 671 -8.22 56.67 37.17
C LEU A 671 -9.41 55.77 37.57
N GLU A 672 -9.09 54.84 38.48
CA GLU A 672 -9.90 54.30 39.59
C GLU A 672 -11.35 53.88 39.34
N THR A 673 -11.67 52.58 39.50
CA THR A 673 -12.48 52.01 40.62
C THR A 673 -12.89 50.54 40.39
N GLU A 674 -12.97 49.79 41.51
CA GLU A 674 -13.85 48.63 41.81
C GLU A 674 -13.59 47.32 41.01
N ALA A 675 -13.09 46.20 41.56
CA ALA A 675 -13.39 45.47 42.79
C ALA A 675 -14.89 45.16 43.01
N ASP A 676 -15.18 43.86 43.13
CA ASP A 676 -16.46 43.20 43.44
C ASP A 676 -17.47 43.01 42.28
N GLU A 677 -17.65 41.77 41.81
CA GLU A 677 -18.64 40.86 42.38
C GLU A 677 -18.60 39.46 41.72
N GLN A 678 -18.74 38.45 42.57
CA GLN A 678 -18.93 37.05 42.23
C GLN A 678 -20.34 36.81 41.68
N LEU A 679 -20.44 36.04 40.60
CA LEU A 679 -21.44 34.97 40.42
C LEU A 679 -21.01 34.00 39.31
#